data_AF-A0A7X7UAJ0-F1
#
_entry.id   AF-A0A7X7UAJ0-F1
#
_cell.length_a   1.000
_cell.length_b   1.000
_cell.length_c   1.000
_cell.angle_alpha   90.00
_cell.angle_beta   90.00
_cell.angle_gamma   90.00
#
_symmetry.space_group_name_H-M   'P 1'
#
loop_
_entity.id
_entity.type
_entity.pdbx_description
1 polymer ?
#
loop_
_entity_poly.entity_id
_entity_poly.type
_entity_poly.pdbx_seq_one_letter_code
_entity_poly.pdbx_strand_id
1 'polypeptide(L)'
;MTELNEKRTNYRKAKLAKQDLTNLDLRQADLTGANLRKAKLAGMNLENAILEKADLLDADLNGTTLLRTNLRGSSIRGTWVKVQADCADFSGVLAQKWQLVDCRFSHVNFSQLNTRRVEFKNCTFEACDFTRANAPDAVLTNCRLIDCTIDQADFSCLVINQTEFQHVSLKQADFSGMIAEQSAFRDCDLTRALFIASEVKQFTLENNPYTKADFRHVNGLTEDQQAKILAAGGRISKRRLRKWIKSIWQTPKGKAAIIAVFALIVFFYYNATNNPSSWREEKLIRHANEASGKGDYDQALKYYKILLMRQKKDENDQAVFRTQIDIAHLDAAKKDFTNAFASLREALTVPNIGEMERRNAMLEILQLYLAKQDMAGFFAELEKMMAAQTVSDQMFELLNQVIGLTKDPQQLQSILALLDKHGSTAAPADKFQFLFYRALTLHEMRQDTEAENLLLALEQEPAIPPLLLRRSMMTRANIKELSQQIDDARAIYARLRELFPDAVQENDYAKINEANLLASQGKFAEAEKLYQEIISHTVSPEIENSTKMSLAIVYSNLRKFDQAHGLIDEALKYFKSDQPQYQEARIRQATIYADEGKNDKAISLLQEFLLWTTNKNYAAWAKRELSNIYRRLGRYEDAYALLREIADNPNAPETKVALLEEYATMLIEGNEVDRATNAITQALTIATGDQQINLKRRLYELQKQSGKIAEATITLNELTALPPPDKELHLWALLEQSNLERINNNLPKANKWLQEILAINWAPGQTPLNFAMTTRAQDPEGINLANKLYEKIIALEPEKSYLGGTARLVLAERLADEAIARKTAPSSRLEELLSGVIQANTDINLVIQAYDLLARPYLANGDYSRALQWYQKMEQNRSNDRLAIVAKLGQATVYAAQQQTDKALDLLATAQATCIDAMDCCRIGTEQLRILKKARKTDEIKKMNDFLRNKYFDCWASQNQDLVVNP
;
A
#
# COMPACT_ATOMS: atom_id res chain seq x y z
N MET A 1 24.43 -11.92 51.39
CA MET A 1 25.54 -11.21 52.09
C MET A 1 26.92 -11.92 52.37
N THR A 2 27.59 -12.67 51.49
CA THR A 2 26.89 -13.49 50.52
C THR A 2 26.34 -12.58 49.37
N GLU A 3 25.73 -13.08 48.31
CA GLU A 3 25.25 -12.30 47.13
C GLU A 3 26.31 -11.75 46.16
N LEU A 4 26.80 -12.60 45.25
CA LEU A 4 26.99 -12.22 43.82
C LEU A 4 27.15 -13.47 42.94
N ASN A 5 26.40 -14.54 43.26
CA ASN A 5 26.48 -15.82 42.55
C ASN A 5 25.31 -16.09 41.57
N GLU A 6 24.38 -15.15 41.31
CA GLU A 6 23.08 -15.57 40.74
C GLU A 6 22.39 -14.66 39.71
N LYS A 7 23.10 -13.78 38.99
CA LYS A 7 22.50 -13.19 37.78
C LYS A 7 23.45 -13.25 36.60
N ARG A 8 23.32 -14.32 35.79
CA ARG A 8 23.60 -14.21 34.35
C ARG A 8 22.88 -12.96 33.87
N THR A 9 23.61 -11.97 33.38
CA THR A 9 22.97 -10.76 32.85
C THR A 9 22.11 -11.20 31.66
N ASN A 10 20.80 -11.11 31.85
CA ASN A 10 19.82 -11.64 30.92
C ASN A 10 19.48 -10.58 29.88
N TYR A 11 19.96 -10.82 28.66
CA TYR A 11 19.71 -10.04 27.46
C TYR A 11 18.96 -10.87 26.41
N ARG A 12 18.17 -11.85 26.83
CA ARG A 12 17.37 -12.66 25.91
C ARG A 12 16.45 -11.78 25.08
N LYS A 13 16.51 -11.95 23.75
CA LYS A 13 15.75 -11.15 22.78
C LYS A 13 15.97 -9.63 22.90
N ALA A 14 17.07 -9.20 23.51
CA ALA A 14 17.40 -7.79 23.64
C ALA A 14 17.54 -7.14 22.26
N LYS A 15 17.03 -5.91 22.12
CA LYS A 15 17.13 -5.10 20.90
C LYS A 15 18.41 -4.27 20.97
N LEU A 16 19.54 -4.86 20.60
CA LEU A 16 20.89 -4.27 20.66
C LEU A 16 21.43 -3.88 19.28
N ALA A 17 20.57 -3.79 18.27
CA ALA A 17 20.95 -3.46 16.91
C ALA A 17 21.59 -2.07 16.84
N LYS A 18 22.71 -1.94 16.11
CA LYS A 18 23.50 -0.71 15.93
C LYS A 18 24.09 -0.10 17.21
N GLN A 19 24.01 -0.78 18.35
CA GLN A 19 24.58 -0.29 19.60
C GLN A 19 26.11 -0.36 19.59
N ASP A 20 26.74 0.54 20.32
CA ASP A 20 28.18 0.51 20.58
C ASP A 20 28.44 -0.22 21.90
N LEU A 21 28.96 -1.44 21.80
CA LEU A 21 29.27 -2.34 22.91
C LEU A 21 30.77 -2.68 22.95
N THR A 22 31.58 -1.86 22.30
CA THR A 22 33.02 -2.04 22.15
C THR A 22 33.68 -2.16 23.54
N ASN A 23 34.56 -3.16 23.71
CA ASN A 23 35.31 -3.44 24.94
C ASN A 23 34.46 -3.74 26.20
N LEU A 24 33.18 -4.10 26.08
CA LEU A 24 32.38 -4.51 27.24
C LEU A 24 32.74 -5.92 27.73
N ASP A 25 32.54 -6.16 29.03
CA ASP A 25 32.63 -7.48 29.65
C ASP A 25 31.22 -8.06 29.80
N LEU A 26 30.89 -9.04 28.94
CA LEU A 26 29.62 -9.75 28.92
C LEU A 26 29.82 -11.25 29.16
N ARG A 27 30.83 -11.61 29.97
CA ARG A 27 31.06 -12.99 30.36
C ARG A 27 29.81 -13.60 31.00
N GLN A 28 29.50 -14.83 30.60
CA GLN A 28 28.33 -15.59 31.07
C GLN A 28 26.96 -14.93 30.78
N ALA A 29 26.90 -13.91 29.93
CA ALA A 29 25.64 -13.26 29.56
C ALA A 29 24.74 -14.20 28.75
N ASP A 30 23.42 -14.06 28.93
CA ASP A 30 22.44 -14.78 28.12
C ASP A 30 21.83 -13.84 27.08
N LEU A 31 22.29 -13.95 25.85
CA LEU A 31 21.90 -13.18 24.66
C LEU A 31 21.03 -14.04 23.71
N THR A 32 20.36 -15.08 24.23
CA THR A 32 19.56 -15.99 23.39
C THR A 32 18.51 -15.21 22.59
N GLY A 33 18.55 -15.31 21.27
CA GLY A 33 17.65 -14.60 20.35
C GLY A 33 17.82 -13.07 20.32
N ALA A 34 18.90 -12.52 20.87
CA ALA A 34 19.15 -11.08 20.83
C ALA A 34 19.36 -10.58 19.39
N ASN A 35 18.88 -9.38 19.11
CA ASN A 35 19.14 -8.69 17.84
C ASN A 35 20.39 -7.80 18.00
N LEU A 36 21.52 -8.26 17.47
CA LEU A 36 22.83 -7.59 17.50
C LEU A 36 23.23 -7.09 16.10
N ARG A 37 22.26 -6.95 15.18
CA ARG A 37 22.53 -6.50 13.81
C ARG A 37 23.28 -5.17 13.79
N LYS A 38 24.40 -5.13 13.07
CA LYS A 38 25.25 -3.93 12.95
C LYS A 38 25.76 -3.37 14.28
N ALA A 39 25.72 -4.14 15.37
CA ALA A 39 26.30 -3.72 16.64
C ALA A 39 27.84 -3.66 16.53
N LYS A 40 28.45 -2.72 17.23
CA LYS A 40 29.91 -2.67 17.37
C LYS A 40 30.30 -3.47 18.61
N LEU A 41 30.88 -4.65 18.41
CA LEU A 41 31.27 -5.59 19.45
C LEU A 41 32.80 -5.74 19.53
N ALA A 42 33.55 -4.86 18.87
CA ALA A 42 35.00 -5.00 18.77
C ALA A 42 35.65 -5.03 20.17
N GLY A 43 36.58 -5.98 20.37
CA GLY A 43 37.28 -6.16 21.64
C GLY A 43 36.42 -6.64 22.83
N MET A 44 35.15 -7.01 22.61
CA MET A 44 34.25 -7.43 23.69
C MET A 44 34.63 -8.81 24.26
N ASN A 45 34.36 -9.04 25.55
CA ASN A 45 34.54 -10.36 26.18
C ASN A 45 33.19 -11.08 26.34
N LEU A 46 33.00 -12.15 25.57
CA LEU A 46 31.81 -13.00 25.55
C LEU A 46 32.11 -14.41 26.07
N GLU A 47 33.16 -14.58 26.86
CA GLU A 47 33.54 -15.89 27.39
C GLU A 47 32.37 -16.52 28.17
N ASN A 48 32.03 -17.77 27.84
CA ASN A 48 30.88 -18.53 28.37
C ASN A 48 29.49 -17.89 28.12
N ALA A 49 29.36 -16.94 27.20
CA ALA A 49 28.07 -16.34 26.86
C ALA A 49 27.19 -17.27 26.00
N ILE A 50 25.87 -17.06 26.06
CA ILE A 50 24.88 -17.80 25.25
C ILE A 50 24.30 -16.86 24.20
N LEU A 51 24.65 -17.08 22.94
CA LEU A 51 24.16 -16.37 21.74
C LEU A 51 23.32 -17.28 20.83
N GLU A 52 22.70 -18.32 21.39
CA GLU A 52 21.85 -19.24 20.63
C GLU A 52 20.75 -18.44 19.89
N LYS A 53 20.62 -18.66 18.58
CA LYS A 53 19.67 -17.97 17.70
C LYS A 53 19.78 -16.43 17.69
N ALA A 54 20.89 -15.86 18.15
CA ALA A 54 21.12 -14.42 18.05
C ALA A 54 21.32 -13.99 16.58
N ASP A 55 20.98 -12.74 16.29
CA ASP A 55 21.12 -12.14 14.96
C ASP A 55 22.33 -11.21 14.94
N LEU A 56 23.45 -11.70 14.42
CA LEU A 56 24.74 -11.02 14.34
C LEU A 56 25.04 -10.50 12.92
N LEU A 57 24.02 -10.32 12.07
CA LEU A 57 24.23 -9.86 10.70
C LEU A 57 24.88 -8.47 10.68
N ASP A 58 26.02 -8.38 10.00
CA ASP A 58 26.86 -7.19 9.87
C ASP A 58 27.39 -6.62 11.20
N ALA A 59 27.43 -7.41 12.28
CA ALA A 59 28.04 -7.00 13.56
C ALA A 59 29.58 -6.97 13.45
N ASP A 60 30.20 -5.94 14.04
CA ASP A 60 31.66 -5.83 14.09
C ASP A 60 32.20 -6.62 15.29
N LEU A 61 32.76 -7.80 15.03
CA LEU A 61 33.31 -8.70 16.04
C LEU A 61 34.85 -8.68 16.09
N ASN A 62 35.50 -7.69 15.49
CA ASN A 62 36.96 -7.66 15.41
C ASN A 62 37.62 -7.69 16.79
N GLY A 63 38.54 -8.63 17.01
CA GLY A 63 39.24 -8.81 18.29
C GLY A 63 38.37 -9.30 19.47
N THR A 64 37.15 -9.78 19.22
CA THR A 64 36.25 -10.28 20.27
C THR A 64 36.73 -11.62 20.82
N THR A 65 36.51 -11.84 22.12
CA THR A 65 36.74 -13.14 22.78
C THR A 65 35.43 -13.92 22.90
N LEU A 66 35.29 -14.99 22.12
CA LEU A 66 34.16 -15.93 22.06
C LEU A 66 34.49 -17.30 22.70
N LEU A 67 35.38 -17.32 23.69
CA LEU A 67 35.81 -18.55 24.35
C LEU A 67 34.63 -19.27 25.01
N ARG A 68 34.42 -20.55 24.66
CA ARG A 68 33.31 -21.38 25.20
C ARG A 68 31.91 -20.78 24.96
N THR A 69 31.77 -19.91 23.97
CA THR A 69 30.50 -19.25 23.66
C THR A 69 29.58 -20.18 22.86
N ASN A 70 28.28 -20.22 23.20
CA ASN A 70 27.28 -20.96 22.44
C ASN A 70 26.65 -20.05 21.37
N LEU A 71 26.94 -20.28 20.10
CA LEU A 71 26.44 -19.54 18.94
C LEU A 71 25.44 -20.35 18.10
N ARG A 72 24.93 -21.48 18.63
CA ARG A 72 24.10 -22.43 17.88
C ARG A 72 22.93 -21.75 17.18
N GLY A 73 22.79 -21.99 15.87
CA GLY A 73 21.70 -21.44 15.06
C GLY A 73 21.65 -19.92 14.94
N SER A 74 22.71 -19.20 15.34
CA SER A 74 22.81 -17.76 15.11
C SER A 74 22.97 -17.43 13.62
N SER A 75 22.58 -16.21 13.24
CA SER A 75 22.76 -15.70 11.87
C SER A 75 23.96 -14.76 11.80
N ILE A 76 24.92 -15.07 10.94
CA ILE A 76 26.20 -14.36 10.88
C ILE A 76 26.50 -13.91 9.44
N ARG A 77 26.97 -12.66 9.32
CA ARG A 77 27.49 -12.09 8.07
C ARG A 77 28.49 -10.98 8.40
N GLY A 78 29.55 -10.88 7.61
CA GLY A 78 30.57 -9.83 7.75
C GLY A 78 31.99 -10.40 7.82
N THR A 79 32.94 -9.52 8.12
CA THR A 79 34.37 -9.83 8.22
C THR A 79 34.81 -9.80 9.67
N TRP A 80 35.38 -10.91 10.14
CA TRP A 80 35.85 -11.10 11.50
C TRP A 80 37.37 -11.26 11.49
N VAL A 81 38.05 -10.34 12.16
CA VAL A 81 39.51 -10.27 12.19
C VAL A 81 40.01 -10.53 13.62
N LYS A 82 40.96 -11.47 13.78
CA LYS A 82 41.59 -11.81 15.05
C LYS A 82 40.60 -12.19 16.18
N VAL A 83 39.54 -12.89 15.83
CA VAL A 83 38.57 -13.41 16.80
C VAL A 83 39.15 -14.66 17.48
N GLN A 84 39.03 -14.72 18.80
CA GLN A 84 39.38 -15.90 19.59
C GLN A 84 38.09 -16.65 19.92
N ALA A 85 37.94 -17.89 19.46
CA ALA A 85 36.71 -18.65 19.71
C ALA A 85 36.98 -20.10 20.14
N ASP A 86 38.08 -20.34 20.86
CA ASP A 86 38.40 -21.68 21.33
C ASP A 86 37.25 -22.27 22.17
N CYS A 87 36.95 -23.55 21.93
CA CYS A 87 35.84 -24.28 22.56
C CYS A 87 34.44 -23.72 22.29
N ALA A 88 34.25 -22.83 21.31
CA ALA A 88 32.94 -22.29 20.96
C ALA A 88 32.07 -23.29 20.17
N ASP A 89 30.75 -23.11 20.24
CA ASP A 89 29.77 -23.92 19.50
C ASP A 89 29.07 -23.11 18.40
N PHE A 90 29.47 -23.32 17.16
CA PHE A 90 28.89 -22.78 15.93
C PHE A 90 27.95 -23.77 15.23
N SER A 91 27.49 -24.82 15.92
CA SER A 91 26.67 -25.84 15.27
C SER A 91 25.37 -25.27 14.71
N GLY A 92 25.03 -25.64 13.46
CA GLY A 92 23.81 -25.17 12.80
C GLY A 92 23.74 -23.66 12.53
N VAL A 93 24.84 -22.92 12.67
CA VAL A 93 24.90 -21.49 12.34
C VAL A 93 24.57 -21.27 10.87
N LEU A 94 23.80 -20.21 10.60
CA LEU A 94 23.47 -19.75 9.26
C LEU A 94 24.41 -18.59 8.89
N ALA A 95 25.45 -18.89 8.11
CA ALA A 95 26.42 -17.89 7.68
C ALA A 95 26.27 -17.55 6.18
N GLN A 96 26.34 -16.28 5.83
CA GLN A 96 26.33 -15.84 4.42
C GLN A 96 27.43 -14.80 4.19
N LYS A 97 28.29 -15.03 3.20
CA LYS A 97 29.44 -14.14 2.91
C LYS A 97 30.27 -13.84 4.17
N TRP A 98 30.49 -14.87 4.98
CA TRP A 98 31.27 -14.73 6.21
C TRP A 98 32.74 -14.81 5.87
N GLN A 99 33.51 -13.81 6.31
CA GLN A 99 34.95 -13.77 6.10
C GLN A 99 35.67 -13.82 7.45
N LEU A 100 36.65 -14.69 7.55
CA LEU A 100 37.49 -14.85 8.73
C LEU A 100 38.94 -14.62 8.35
N VAL A 101 39.59 -13.70 9.06
CA VAL A 101 40.97 -13.28 8.77
C VAL A 101 41.80 -13.31 10.04
N ASP A 102 42.97 -13.94 9.97
CA ASP A 102 43.94 -14.02 11.07
C ASP A 102 43.34 -14.61 12.37
N CYS A 103 42.44 -15.60 12.25
CA CYS A 103 41.76 -16.23 13.39
C CYS A 103 42.38 -17.58 13.76
N ARG A 104 42.38 -17.91 15.06
CA ARG A 104 42.78 -19.22 15.59
C ARG A 104 41.58 -19.87 16.27
N PHE A 105 41.35 -21.12 15.92
CA PHE A 105 40.26 -21.92 16.44
C PHE A 105 40.79 -23.24 16.96
N SER A 106 40.54 -23.51 18.25
CA SER A 106 40.94 -24.75 18.91
C SER A 106 39.71 -25.39 19.55
N HIS A 107 39.44 -26.66 19.24
CA HIS A 107 38.30 -27.41 19.78
C HIS A 107 36.92 -26.79 19.49
N VAL A 108 36.74 -26.20 18.31
CA VAL A 108 35.50 -25.50 17.94
C VAL A 108 34.54 -26.44 17.22
N ASN A 109 33.26 -26.37 17.57
CA ASN A 109 32.21 -27.15 16.92
C ASN A 109 31.56 -26.35 15.78
N PHE A 110 31.89 -26.70 14.53
CA PHE A 110 31.25 -26.23 13.30
C PHE A 110 30.31 -27.29 12.67
N SER A 111 29.88 -28.30 13.43
CA SER A 111 29.03 -29.36 12.87
C SER A 111 27.70 -28.81 12.37
N GLN A 112 27.23 -29.31 11.23
CA GLN A 112 26.01 -28.82 10.57
C GLN A 112 26.01 -27.31 10.27
N LEU A 113 27.19 -26.67 10.24
CA LEU A 113 27.32 -25.29 9.78
C LEU A 113 26.71 -25.17 8.38
N ASN A 114 25.78 -24.24 8.19
CA ASN A 114 25.18 -24.00 6.89
C ASN A 114 25.63 -22.63 6.39
N THR A 115 26.51 -22.65 5.40
CA THR A 115 27.14 -21.46 4.88
C THR A 115 27.18 -21.45 3.36
N ARG A 116 27.12 -20.25 2.80
CA ARG A 116 27.34 -20.02 1.36
C ARG A 116 28.41 -18.95 1.19
N ARG A 117 29.44 -19.28 0.40
CA ARG A 117 30.56 -18.38 0.07
C ARG A 117 31.28 -17.86 1.32
N VAL A 118 31.70 -18.78 2.19
CA VAL A 118 32.58 -18.44 3.33
C VAL A 118 34.02 -18.32 2.85
N GLU A 119 34.76 -17.36 3.40
CA GLU A 119 36.18 -17.16 3.11
C GLU A 119 36.98 -17.22 4.41
N PHE A 120 37.97 -18.10 4.46
CA PHE A 120 38.95 -18.17 5.53
C PHE A 120 40.31 -17.76 4.98
N LYS A 121 40.95 -16.79 5.63
CA LYS A 121 42.26 -16.28 5.24
C LYS A 121 43.19 -16.25 6.44
N ASN A 122 44.39 -16.82 6.30
CA ASN A 122 45.39 -16.86 7.38
C ASN A 122 44.86 -17.50 8.68
N CYS A 123 43.94 -18.46 8.58
CA CYS A 123 43.29 -19.06 9.74
C CYS A 123 43.92 -20.41 10.11
N THR A 124 43.96 -20.72 11.41
CA THR A 124 44.37 -22.05 11.91
C THR A 124 43.21 -22.70 12.65
N PHE A 125 42.94 -23.96 12.32
CA PHE A 125 41.94 -24.81 12.96
C PHE A 125 42.64 -26.02 13.56
N GLU A 126 42.46 -26.24 14.85
CA GLU A 126 43.05 -27.35 15.59
C GLU A 126 41.94 -28.10 16.34
N ALA A 127 41.83 -29.41 16.11
CA ALA A 127 40.84 -30.26 16.75
C ALA A 127 39.38 -29.77 16.61
N CYS A 128 39.04 -29.14 15.48
CA CYS A 128 37.70 -28.62 15.20
C CYS A 128 36.81 -29.66 14.49
N ASP A 129 35.50 -29.56 14.69
CA ASP A 129 34.50 -30.46 14.10
C ASP A 129 33.65 -29.75 13.03
N PHE A 130 33.74 -30.16 11.77
CA PHE A 130 32.95 -29.71 10.63
C PHE A 130 32.00 -30.81 10.11
N THR A 131 31.69 -31.83 10.93
CA THR A 131 30.85 -32.95 10.52
C THR A 131 29.51 -32.47 9.98
N ARG A 132 29.14 -32.94 8.78
CA ARG A 132 27.90 -32.55 8.06
C ARG A 132 27.76 -31.04 7.81
N ALA A 133 28.85 -30.29 7.80
CA ALA A 133 28.81 -28.90 7.36
C ALA A 133 28.39 -28.83 5.88
N ASN A 134 27.60 -27.81 5.54
CA ASN A 134 27.19 -27.47 4.18
C ASN A 134 27.86 -26.15 3.82
N ALA A 135 28.98 -26.23 3.11
CA ALA A 135 29.86 -25.11 2.77
C ALA A 135 30.33 -25.15 1.30
N PRO A 136 29.42 -25.24 0.33
CA PRO A 136 29.78 -25.21 -1.08
C PRO A 136 30.35 -23.83 -1.44
N ASP A 137 31.26 -23.82 -2.41
CA ASP A 137 31.92 -22.61 -2.90
C ASP A 137 32.72 -21.86 -1.79
N ALA A 138 33.15 -22.56 -0.73
CA ALA A 138 34.00 -22.00 0.31
C ALA A 138 35.43 -21.73 -0.23
N VAL A 139 36.09 -20.72 0.33
CA VAL A 139 37.45 -20.31 -0.06
C VAL A 139 38.36 -20.37 1.16
N LEU A 140 39.46 -21.10 1.07
CA LEU A 140 40.52 -21.15 2.09
C LEU A 140 41.83 -20.68 1.47
N THR A 141 42.38 -19.60 2.01
CA THR A 141 43.67 -19.04 1.58
C THR A 141 44.64 -19.00 2.74
N ASN A 142 45.82 -19.60 2.58
CA ASN A 142 46.86 -19.63 3.61
C ASN A 142 46.34 -20.15 4.96
N CYS A 143 45.55 -21.23 4.94
CA CYS A 143 44.93 -21.80 6.13
C CYS A 143 45.58 -23.13 6.53
N ARG A 144 45.46 -23.51 7.80
CA ARG A 144 45.90 -24.81 8.30
C ARG A 144 44.79 -25.49 9.11
N LEU A 145 44.54 -26.75 8.83
CA LEU A 145 43.61 -27.60 9.55
C LEU A 145 44.38 -28.80 10.10
N ILE A 146 44.36 -28.98 11.42
CA ILE A 146 45.09 -30.02 12.15
C ILE A 146 44.12 -30.77 13.05
N ASP A 147 44.15 -32.11 13.01
CA ASP A 147 43.32 -32.97 13.89
C ASP A 147 41.81 -32.70 13.81
N CYS A 148 41.34 -32.11 12.70
CA CYS A 148 39.95 -31.76 12.48
C CYS A 148 39.13 -32.96 11.97
N THR A 149 37.80 -32.89 12.13
CA THR A 149 36.85 -33.82 11.52
C THR A 149 35.98 -33.08 10.51
N ILE A 150 35.85 -33.57 9.28
CA ILE A 150 35.05 -32.97 8.19
C ILE A 150 34.19 -34.06 7.52
N ASP A 151 33.78 -35.05 8.31
CA ASP A 151 33.06 -36.21 7.80
C ASP A 151 31.66 -35.81 7.29
N GLN A 152 31.23 -36.37 6.16
CA GLN A 152 29.92 -36.14 5.54
C GLN A 152 29.61 -34.67 5.20
N ALA A 153 30.61 -33.80 5.16
CA ALA A 153 30.43 -32.40 4.81
C ALA A 153 30.36 -32.19 3.28
N ASP A 154 29.60 -31.19 2.85
CA ASP A 154 29.56 -30.69 1.47
C ASP A 154 30.50 -29.48 1.33
N PHE A 155 31.64 -29.71 0.72
CA PHE A 155 32.63 -28.73 0.28
C PHE A 155 32.77 -28.75 -1.25
N SER A 156 31.66 -28.99 -1.97
CA SER A 156 31.66 -28.92 -3.43
C SER A 156 32.09 -27.54 -3.91
N CYS A 157 32.87 -27.50 -5.00
CA CYS A 157 33.48 -26.29 -5.55
C CYS A 157 34.37 -25.50 -4.57
N LEU A 158 34.93 -26.17 -3.55
CA LEU A 158 35.88 -25.56 -2.63
C LEU A 158 37.11 -25.00 -3.37
N VAL A 159 37.52 -23.78 -3.02
CA VAL A 159 38.76 -23.19 -3.51
C VAL A 159 39.78 -23.17 -2.37
N ILE A 160 40.88 -23.89 -2.52
CA ILE A 160 41.99 -23.89 -1.57
C ILE A 160 43.26 -23.36 -2.22
N ASN A 161 43.91 -22.39 -1.56
CA ASN A 161 45.18 -21.84 -1.97
C ASN A 161 46.13 -21.79 -0.77
N GLN A 162 47.36 -22.29 -0.91
CA GLN A 162 48.35 -22.32 0.17
C GLN A 162 47.81 -22.92 1.48
N THR A 163 46.93 -23.92 1.37
CA THR A 163 46.20 -24.47 2.52
C THR A 163 46.63 -25.89 2.81
N GLU A 164 46.81 -26.22 4.09
CA GLU A 164 47.29 -27.52 4.54
C GLU A 164 46.27 -28.20 5.44
N PHE A 165 45.98 -29.47 5.14
CA PHE A 165 45.18 -30.36 5.97
C PHE A 165 46.12 -31.44 6.49
N GLN A 166 46.18 -31.58 7.82
CA GLN A 166 47.05 -32.54 8.49
C GLN A 166 46.24 -33.35 9.53
N HIS A 167 46.34 -34.68 9.50
CA HIS A 167 45.60 -35.54 10.44
C HIS A 167 44.08 -35.32 10.45
N VAL A 168 43.49 -34.97 9.29
CA VAL A 168 42.06 -34.62 9.19
C VAL A 168 41.22 -35.82 8.75
N SER A 169 40.10 -36.09 9.43
CA SER A 169 39.11 -37.05 8.93
C SER A 169 38.21 -36.40 7.87
N LEU A 170 38.14 -36.98 6.67
CA LEU A 170 37.41 -36.45 5.52
C LEU A 170 36.43 -37.51 4.97
N LYS A 171 35.90 -38.40 5.81
CA LYS A 171 35.13 -39.56 5.37
C LYS A 171 33.82 -39.13 4.74
N GLN A 172 33.51 -39.65 3.55
CA GLN A 172 32.27 -39.34 2.82
C GLN A 172 32.04 -37.84 2.56
N ALA A 173 33.07 -37.01 2.67
CA ALA A 173 32.98 -35.59 2.34
C ALA A 173 32.94 -35.39 0.81
N ASP A 174 32.21 -34.36 0.37
CA ASP A 174 32.14 -33.98 -1.04
C ASP A 174 33.04 -32.78 -1.32
N PHE A 175 34.04 -32.97 -2.17
CA PHE A 175 34.95 -31.97 -2.72
C PHE A 175 34.83 -31.90 -4.26
N SER A 176 33.70 -32.30 -4.83
CA SER A 176 33.49 -32.30 -6.28
C SER A 176 33.59 -30.88 -6.83
N GLY A 177 34.38 -30.68 -7.89
CA GLY A 177 34.63 -29.37 -8.48
C GLY A 177 35.64 -28.50 -7.72
N MET A 178 36.35 -29.06 -6.72
CA MET A 178 37.35 -28.31 -5.94
C MET A 178 38.45 -27.73 -6.85
N ILE A 179 38.91 -26.52 -6.55
CA ILE A 179 40.08 -25.89 -7.14
C ILE A 179 41.17 -25.80 -6.06
N ALA A 180 42.30 -26.46 -6.26
CA ALA A 180 43.41 -26.44 -5.31
C ALA A 180 44.71 -25.93 -5.95
N GLU A 181 45.33 -24.93 -5.32
CA GLU A 181 46.66 -24.43 -5.69
C GLU A 181 47.59 -24.43 -4.47
N GLN A 182 48.84 -24.91 -4.64
CA GLN A 182 49.87 -24.89 -3.58
C GLN A 182 49.41 -25.46 -2.24
N SER A 183 48.57 -26.49 -2.26
CA SER A 183 47.89 -27.02 -1.07
C SER A 183 48.24 -28.49 -0.83
N ALA A 184 48.05 -28.99 0.39
CA ALA A 184 48.45 -30.35 0.75
C ALA A 184 47.45 -31.03 1.69
N PHE A 185 47.16 -32.32 1.44
CA PHE A 185 46.52 -33.21 2.41
C PHE A 185 47.53 -34.26 2.87
N ARG A 186 47.79 -34.28 4.18
CA ARG A 186 48.79 -35.10 4.84
C ARG A 186 48.15 -35.90 5.97
N ASP A 187 48.31 -37.22 5.94
CA ASP A 187 47.78 -38.10 6.97
C ASP A 187 46.25 -37.95 7.19
N CYS A 188 45.50 -37.60 6.14
CA CYS A 188 44.05 -37.38 6.16
C CYS A 188 43.27 -38.62 5.71
N ASP A 189 42.16 -38.94 6.38
CA ASP A 189 41.31 -40.08 6.02
C ASP A 189 40.29 -39.73 4.93
N LEU A 190 40.57 -40.15 3.68
CA LEU A 190 39.76 -39.85 2.50
C LEU A 190 38.73 -40.95 2.16
N THR A 191 38.40 -41.82 3.10
CA THR A 191 37.52 -42.96 2.84
C THR A 191 36.16 -42.51 2.29
N ARG A 192 35.82 -42.97 1.07
CA ARG A 192 34.59 -42.61 0.33
C ARG A 192 34.40 -41.11 0.04
N ALA A 193 35.44 -40.30 0.16
CA ALA A 193 35.38 -38.89 -0.23
C ALA A 193 35.22 -38.73 -1.76
N LEU A 194 34.54 -37.67 -2.19
CA LEU A 194 34.29 -37.37 -3.60
C LEU A 194 35.15 -36.18 -4.03
N PHE A 195 35.89 -36.30 -5.13
CA PHE A 195 36.72 -35.25 -5.71
C PHE A 195 36.37 -35.02 -7.19
N ILE A 196 35.16 -35.37 -7.61
CA ILE A 196 34.83 -35.49 -9.03
C ILE A 196 34.99 -34.14 -9.74
N ALA A 197 35.66 -34.13 -10.90
CA ALA A 197 35.87 -32.94 -11.72
C ALA A 197 36.63 -31.78 -11.05
N SER A 198 37.47 -32.07 -10.05
CA SER A 198 38.33 -31.07 -9.40
C SER A 198 39.55 -30.68 -10.25
N GLU A 199 40.06 -29.47 -10.05
CA GLU A 199 41.29 -28.96 -10.68
C GLU A 199 42.35 -28.71 -9.61
N VAL A 200 43.50 -29.36 -9.72
CA VAL A 200 44.57 -29.24 -8.73
C VAL A 200 45.89 -28.84 -9.39
N LYS A 201 46.65 -27.95 -8.75
CA LYS A 201 47.94 -27.45 -9.22
C LYS A 201 48.91 -27.33 -8.04
N GLN A 202 50.10 -27.92 -8.15
CA GLN A 202 51.06 -27.98 -7.02
C GLN A 202 50.39 -28.53 -5.75
N PHE A 203 49.59 -29.59 -5.92
CA PHE A 203 48.80 -30.20 -4.85
C PHE A 203 49.41 -31.53 -4.40
N THR A 204 49.57 -31.68 -3.08
CA THR A 204 50.27 -32.83 -2.49
C THR A 204 49.31 -33.75 -1.73
N LEU A 205 49.52 -35.06 -1.86
CA LEU A 205 48.76 -36.11 -1.17
C LEU A 205 49.76 -37.08 -0.53
N GLU A 206 49.93 -37.00 0.78
CA GLU A 206 50.89 -37.81 1.55
C GLU A 206 50.15 -38.64 2.61
N ASN A 207 50.45 -39.95 2.67
CA ASN A 207 49.98 -40.85 3.72
C ASN A 207 48.45 -40.91 3.98
N ASN A 208 47.62 -40.69 2.95
CA ASN A 208 46.16 -40.71 3.10
C ASN A 208 45.57 -42.10 2.76
N PRO A 209 44.65 -42.69 3.54
CA PRO A 209 43.84 -43.82 3.09
C PRO A 209 42.77 -43.37 2.07
N TYR A 210 42.71 -44.03 0.91
CA TYR A 210 41.83 -43.65 -0.23
C TYR A 210 40.66 -44.60 -0.46
N THR A 211 40.29 -45.44 0.52
CA THR A 211 39.36 -46.56 0.29
C THR A 211 38.03 -46.08 -0.28
N LYS A 212 37.71 -46.48 -1.52
CA LYS A 212 36.50 -46.10 -2.27
C LYS A 212 36.34 -44.58 -2.52
N ALA A 213 37.39 -43.79 -2.40
CA ALA A 213 37.36 -42.38 -2.78
C ALA A 213 37.20 -42.23 -4.31
N ASP A 214 36.52 -41.17 -4.77
CA ASP A 214 36.22 -40.95 -6.20
C ASP A 214 36.93 -39.73 -6.77
N PHE A 215 38.02 -39.96 -7.51
CA PHE A 215 38.85 -38.95 -8.18
C PHE A 215 38.60 -38.92 -9.70
N ARG A 216 37.41 -39.32 -10.17
CA ARG A 216 37.09 -39.23 -11.60
C ARG A 216 37.10 -37.78 -12.08
N HIS A 217 37.75 -37.55 -13.21
CA HIS A 217 37.87 -36.26 -13.88
C HIS A 217 38.69 -35.20 -13.15
N VAL A 218 39.52 -35.59 -12.17
CA VAL A 218 40.46 -34.67 -11.53
C VAL A 218 41.61 -34.32 -12.49
N ASN A 219 41.87 -33.02 -12.66
CA ASN A 219 42.97 -32.49 -13.45
C ASN A 219 44.16 -32.13 -12.57
N GLY A 220 45.39 -32.39 -13.04
CA GLY A 220 46.63 -31.96 -12.39
C GLY A 220 47.25 -32.87 -11.31
N LEU A 221 46.66 -34.04 -11.04
CA LEU A 221 47.31 -35.08 -10.23
C LEU A 221 48.56 -35.67 -10.94
N THR A 222 49.62 -35.90 -10.17
CA THR A 222 50.83 -36.59 -10.64
C THR A 222 50.60 -38.09 -10.89
N GLU A 223 51.49 -38.74 -11.63
CA GLU A 223 51.36 -40.19 -11.92
C GLU A 223 51.49 -41.05 -10.65
N ASP A 224 52.38 -40.67 -9.72
CA ASP A 224 52.57 -41.35 -8.44
C ASP A 224 51.31 -41.27 -7.55
N GLN A 225 50.70 -40.09 -7.45
CA GLN A 225 49.43 -39.90 -6.73
C GLN A 225 48.31 -40.77 -7.31
N GLN A 226 48.19 -40.82 -8.65
CA GLN A 226 47.19 -41.66 -9.31
C GLN A 226 47.39 -43.15 -9.03
N ALA A 227 48.64 -43.63 -9.00
CA ALA A 227 48.97 -45.01 -8.70
C ALA A 227 48.61 -45.37 -7.24
N LYS A 228 48.94 -44.50 -6.29
CA LYS A 228 48.60 -44.67 -4.86
C LYS A 228 47.09 -44.73 -4.62
N ILE A 229 46.32 -43.85 -5.28
CA ILE A 229 44.84 -43.84 -5.19
C ILE A 229 44.24 -45.15 -5.71
N LEU A 230 44.70 -45.63 -6.87
CA LEU A 230 44.24 -46.88 -7.46
C LEU A 230 44.58 -48.09 -6.58
N ALA A 231 45.82 -48.16 -6.08
CA ALA A 231 46.28 -49.26 -5.22
C ALA A 231 45.46 -49.39 -3.94
N ALA A 232 44.95 -48.27 -3.41
CA ALA A 232 44.10 -48.22 -2.23
C ALA A 232 42.59 -48.41 -2.52
N GLY A 233 42.20 -48.76 -3.76
CA GLY A 233 40.81 -49.03 -4.14
C GLY A 233 39.97 -47.78 -4.44
N GLY A 234 40.59 -46.64 -4.71
CA GLY A 234 39.94 -45.43 -5.22
C GLY A 234 39.60 -45.50 -6.72
N ARG A 235 38.74 -44.60 -7.20
CA ARG A 235 38.30 -44.53 -8.62
C ARG A 235 38.97 -43.36 -9.33
N ILE A 236 39.52 -43.59 -10.53
CA ILE A 236 40.06 -42.55 -11.43
C ILE A 236 39.53 -42.71 -12.86
N SER A 237 39.63 -41.68 -13.72
CA SER A 237 39.06 -41.70 -15.08
C SER A 237 39.79 -42.64 -16.07
N LYS A 238 39.00 -43.48 -16.78
CA LYS A 238 39.45 -44.53 -17.73
C LYS A 238 40.36 -44.06 -18.89
N ARG A 239 40.33 -42.77 -19.28
CA ARG A 239 41.07 -42.25 -20.46
C ARG A 239 42.59 -42.17 -20.23
N ARG A 240 43.05 -41.96 -18.98
CA ARG A 240 44.48 -41.95 -18.60
C ARG A 240 44.98 -43.33 -18.14
N LEU A 241 44.07 -44.21 -17.70
CA LEU A 241 44.33 -45.63 -17.46
C LEU A 241 45.01 -46.29 -18.66
N ARG A 242 44.67 -45.90 -19.90
CA ARG A 242 45.32 -46.42 -21.13
C ARG A 242 46.81 -46.05 -21.28
N LYS A 243 47.26 -44.90 -20.77
CA LYS A 243 48.68 -44.49 -20.81
C LYS A 243 49.51 -45.23 -19.76
N TRP A 244 48.96 -45.39 -18.56
CA TRP A 244 49.56 -46.17 -17.46
C TRP A 244 49.54 -47.68 -17.75
N ILE A 245 48.43 -48.22 -18.26
CA ILE A 245 48.34 -49.59 -18.81
C ILE A 245 49.42 -49.80 -19.87
N LYS A 246 49.70 -48.82 -20.74
CA LYS A 246 50.79 -48.89 -21.72
C LYS A 246 52.19 -48.98 -21.09
N SER A 247 52.45 -48.36 -19.93
CA SER A 247 53.77 -48.46 -19.28
C SER A 247 53.94 -49.77 -18.50
N ILE A 248 52.88 -50.31 -17.91
CA ILE A 248 52.92 -51.57 -17.15
C ILE A 248 52.81 -52.81 -18.05
N TRP A 249 52.23 -52.68 -19.25
CA TRP A 249 52.23 -53.73 -20.30
C TRP A 249 53.64 -54.25 -20.61
N GLN A 250 54.67 -53.42 -20.41
CA GLN A 250 56.06 -53.82 -20.66
C GLN A 250 56.62 -54.83 -19.64
N THR A 251 55.91 -55.12 -18.55
CA THR A 251 56.33 -56.11 -17.55
C THR A 251 55.50 -57.40 -17.60
N PRO A 252 56.08 -58.60 -17.41
CA PRO A 252 55.34 -59.87 -17.44
C PRO A 252 54.23 -59.97 -16.39
N LYS A 253 54.46 -59.45 -15.17
CA LYS A 253 53.46 -59.44 -14.08
C LYS A 253 52.29 -58.49 -14.38
N GLY A 254 52.54 -57.40 -15.11
CA GLY A 254 51.53 -56.44 -15.55
C GLY A 254 50.48 -57.02 -16.51
N LYS A 255 50.92 -57.91 -17.41
CA LYS A 255 50.05 -58.55 -18.41
C LYS A 255 48.97 -59.44 -17.77
N ALA A 256 49.33 -60.20 -16.74
CA ALA A 256 48.40 -61.12 -16.08
C ALA A 256 47.26 -60.38 -15.33
N ALA A 257 47.58 -59.26 -14.66
CA ALA A 257 46.59 -58.48 -13.92
C ALA A 257 45.56 -57.79 -14.84
N ILE A 258 45.98 -57.34 -16.03
CA ILE A 258 45.11 -56.67 -17.00
C ILE A 258 44.10 -57.64 -17.62
N ILE A 259 44.49 -58.89 -17.87
CA ILE A 259 43.60 -59.92 -18.44
C ILE A 259 42.44 -60.26 -17.50
N ALA A 260 42.70 -60.34 -16.18
CA ALA A 260 41.67 -60.58 -15.18
C ALA A 260 40.64 -59.43 -15.07
N VAL A 261 41.10 -58.18 -15.19
CA VAL A 261 40.24 -56.99 -15.14
C VAL A 261 39.40 -56.83 -16.42
N PHE A 262 39.94 -57.25 -17.57
CA PHE A 262 39.22 -57.18 -18.84
C PHE A 262 38.01 -58.12 -18.87
N ALA A 263 38.10 -59.30 -18.26
CA ALA A 263 36.99 -60.24 -18.13
C ALA A 263 35.81 -59.68 -17.31
N LEU A 264 36.10 -58.92 -16.24
CA LEU A 264 35.07 -58.26 -15.42
C LEU A 264 34.41 -57.06 -16.11
N ILE A 265 35.15 -56.33 -16.95
CA ILE A 265 34.62 -55.17 -17.68
C ILE A 265 33.64 -55.60 -18.78
N VAL A 266 33.89 -56.73 -19.45
CA VAL A 266 33.00 -57.25 -20.51
C VAL A 266 31.64 -57.68 -19.94
N PHE A 267 31.60 -58.20 -18.71
CA PHE A 267 30.33 -58.57 -18.05
C PHE A 267 29.44 -57.35 -17.72
N PHE A 268 30.03 -56.21 -17.36
CA PHE A 268 29.26 -54.98 -17.07
C PHE A 268 28.92 -54.16 -18.32
N TYR A 269 29.66 -54.32 -19.42
CA TYR A 269 29.45 -53.52 -20.64
C TYR A 269 28.19 -53.92 -21.41
N TYR A 270 27.72 -55.17 -21.24
CA TYR A 270 26.55 -55.68 -21.97
C TYR A 270 25.20 -55.14 -21.44
N ASN A 271 25.16 -54.58 -20.23
CA ASN A 271 23.91 -54.10 -19.61
C ASN A 271 23.67 -52.58 -19.72
N ALA A 272 24.55 -51.80 -20.35
CA ALA A 272 24.53 -50.32 -20.28
C ALA A 272 24.30 -49.61 -21.63
N THR A 273 23.97 -50.32 -22.71
CA THR A 273 23.89 -49.74 -24.07
C THR A 273 22.46 -49.38 -24.50
N ASN A 274 21.79 -48.51 -23.75
CA ASN A 274 20.68 -47.70 -24.25
C ASN A 274 20.89 -46.23 -23.80
N ASN A 275 21.14 -45.33 -24.76
CA ASN A 275 21.32 -43.86 -24.69
C ASN A 275 22.61 -43.24 -24.10
N PRO A 276 23.63 -42.91 -24.93
CA PRO A 276 24.82 -42.14 -24.52
C PRO A 276 24.80 -40.62 -24.84
N SER A 277 23.80 -40.10 -25.56
CA SER A 277 23.69 -38.67 -25.91
C SER A 277 22.96 -37.82 -24.85
N SER A 278 21.91 -38.35 -24.21
CA SER A 278 21.09 -37.59 -23.24
C SER A 278 21.84 -37.20 -21.97
N TRP A 279 22.70 -38.09 -21.44
CA TRP A 279 23.34 -37.90 -20.12
C TRP A 279 24.27 -36.68 -20.05
N ARG A 280 24.88 -36.26 -21.17
CA ARG A 280 25.81 -35.11 -21.20
C ARG A 280 25.09 -33.78 -21.35
N GLU A 281 23.97 -33.75 -22.05
CA GLU A 281 23.10 -32.58 -22.15
C GLU A 281 22.35 -32.35 -20.85
N GLU A 282 21.82 -33.43 -20.25
CA GLU A 282 21.16 -33.40 -18.94
C GLU A 282 22.10 -32.91 -17.83
N LYS A 283 23.39 -33.26 -17.90
CA LYS A 283 24.41 -32.72 -16.99
C LYS A 283 24.67 -31.22 -17.18
N LEU A 284 24.66 -30.72 -18.42
CA LEU A 284 24.84 -29.29 -18.70
C LEU A 284 23.62 -28.48 -18.25
N ILE A 285 22.41 -28.98 -18.50
CA ILE A 285 21.15 -28.39 -18.04
C ILE A 285 21.12 -28.36 -16.51
N ARG A 286 21.50 -29.45 -15.85
CA ARG A 286 21.56 -29.52 -14.39
C ARG A 286 22.53 -28.49 -13.80
N HIS A 287 23.73 -28.38 -14.35
CA HIS A 287 24.70 -27.37 -13.89
C HIS A 287 24.27 -25.94 -14.20
N ALA A 288 23.57 -25.72 -15.31
CA ALA A 288 23.01 -24.41 -15.65
C ALA A 288 21.86 -24.02 -14.69
N ASN A 289 20.98 -24.95 -14.35
CA ASN A 289 19.90 -24.76 -13.37
C ASN A 289 20.43 -24.56 -11.95
N GLU A 290 21.47 -25.31 -11.57
CA GLU A 290 22.17 -25.13 -10.29
C GLU A 290 22.84 -23.74 -10.22
N ALA A 291 23.49 -23.28 -11.30
CA ALA A 291 24.09 -21.94 -11.38
C ALA A 291 23.02 -20.83 -11.37
N SER A 292 21.92 -21.01 -12.10
CA SER A 292 20.77 -20.10 -12.12
C SER A 292 20.11 -20.00 -10.74
N GLY A 293 19.87 -21.12 -10.06
CA GLY A 293 19.34 -21.15 -8.69
C GLY A 293 20.28 -20.54 -7.64
N LYS A 294 21.57 -20.41 -7.96
CA LYS A 294 22.59 -19.70 -7.16
C LYS A 294 22.70 -18.20 -7.51
N GLY A 295 21.95 -17.71 -8.51
CA GLY A 295 22.03 -16.34 -9.03
C GLY A 295 23.31 -16.04 -9.82
N ASP A 296 24.07 -17.07 -10.22
CA ASP A 296 25.26 -16.94 -11.06
C ASP A 296 24.88 -17.12 -12.54
N TYR A 297 24.23 -16.09 -13.07
CA TYR A 297 23.69 -16.10 -14.42
C TYR A 297 24.78 -16.14 -15.49
N ASP A 298 25.98 -15.61 -15.23
CA ASP A 298 27.11 -15.67 -16.17
C ASP A 298 27.60 -17.11 -16.37
N GLN A 299 27.71 -17.87 -15.28
CA GLN A 299 28.10 -19.26 -15.34
C GLN A 299 26.98 -20.13 -15.96
N ALA A 300 25.71 -19.85 -15.64
CA ALA A 300 24.57 -20.50 -16.28
C ALA A 300 24.54 -20.27 -17.79
N LEU A 301 24.72 -19.02 -18.23
CA LEU A 301 24.79 -18.64 -19.65
C LEU A 301 25.94 -19.35 -20.37
N LYS A 302 27.09 -19.52 -19.72
CA LYS A 302 28.22 -20.27 -20.28
C LYS A 302 27.85 -21.73 -20.55
N TYR A 303 27.14 -22.39 -19.63
CA TYR A 303 26.69 -23.77 -19.82
C TYR A 303 25.65 -23.88 -20.93
N TYR A 304 24.66 -22.97 -20.97
CA TYR A 304 23.64 -22.97 -22.01
C TYR A 304 24.19 -22.61 -23.40
N LYS A 305 25.18 -21.71 -23.52
CA LYS A 305 25.86 -21.42 -24.80
C LYS A 305 26.65 -22.62 -25.32
N ILE A 306 27.28 -23.40 -24.44
CA ILE A 306 27.96 -24.65 -24.81
C ILE A 306 26.94 -25.71 -25.25
N LEU A 307 25.79 -25.78 -24.56
CA LEU A 307 24.69 -26.68 -24.92
C LEU A 307 24.11 -26.32 -26.30
N LEU A 308 23.84 -25.04 -26.54
CA LEU A 308 23.31 -24.52 -27.80
C LEU A 308 24.22 -24.82 -29.00
N MET A 309 25.53 -24.64 -28.86
CA MET A 309 26.50 -24.97 -29.93
C MET A 309 26.50 -26.45 -30.29
N ARG A 310 26.17 -27.34 -29.35
CA ARG A 310 26.08 -28.79 -29.60
C ARG A 310 24.76 -29.16 -30.25
N GLN A 311 23.65 -28.66 -29.73
CA GLN A 311 22.33 -28.93 -30.28
C GLN A 311 22.18 -28.42 -31.72
N LYS A 312 22.79 -27.27 -32.05
CA LYS A 312 22.88 -26.76 -33.42
C LYS A 312 23.69 -27.67 -34.34
N LYS A 313 24.67 -28.40 -33.81
CA LYS A 313 25.49 -29.37 -34.56
C LYS A 313 24.79 -30.72 -34.74
N ASP A 314 23.96 -31.09 -33.78
CA ASP A 314 23.17 -32.33 -33.78
C ASP A 314 21.80 -32.15 -34.47
N GLU A 315 21.56 -30.99 -35.10
CA GLU A 315 20.33 -30.61 -35.85
C GLU A 315 19.03 -30.80 -35.05
N ASN A 316 19.07 -30.58 -33.73
CA ASN A 316 17.92 -30.73 -32.85
C ASN A 316 17.18 -29.39 -32.63
N ASP A 317 16.39 -28.98 -33.62
CA ASP A 317 15.68 -27.70 -33.66
C ASP A 317 14.83 -27.41 -32.40
N GLN A 318 14.13 -28.42 -31.86
CA GLN A 318 13.32 -28.23 -30.63
C GLN A 318 14.18 -27.95 -29.39
N ALA A 319 15.34 -28.59 -29.28
CA ALA A 319 16.25 -28.37 -28.16
C ALA A 319 16.99 -27.02 -28.27
N VAL A 320 17.33 -26.61 -29.50
CA VAL A 320 17.91 -25.30 -29.81
C VAL A 320 16.93 -24.18 -29.40
N PHE A 321 15.66 -24.32 -29.78
CA PHE A 321 14.61 -23.37 -29.42
C PHE A 321 14.48 -23.20 -27.91
N ARG A 322 14.30 -24.30 -27.16
CA ARG A 322 14.16 -24.27 -25.69
C ARG A 322 15.38 -23.64 -25.01
N THR A 323 16.57 -23.99 -25.47
CA THR A 323 17.82 -23.45 -24.92
C THR A 323 17.97 -21.94 -25.19
N GLN A 324 17.48 -21.43 -26.32
CA GLN A 324 17.47 -19.99 -26.59
C GLN A 324 16.47 -19.22 -25.72
N ILE A 325 15.31 -19.83 -25.38
CA ILE A 325 14.38 -19.25 -24.39
C ILE A 325 15.05 -19.19 -23.00
N ASP A 326 15.68 -20.28 -22.55
CA ASP A 326 16.39 -20.32 -21.27
C ASP A 326 17.51 -19.26 -21.18
N ILE A 327 18.27 -19.07 -22.26
CA ILE A 327 19.29 -18.01 -22.36
C ILE A 327 18.64 -16.62 -22.25
N ALA A 328 17.52 -16.39 -22.94
CA ALA A 328 16.82 -15.12 -22.88
C ALA A 328 16.32 -14.80 -21.46
N HIS A 329 15.79 -15.80 -20.74
CA HIS A 329 15.36 -15.63 -19.34
C HIS A 329 16.54 -15.30 -18.41
N LEU A 330 17.69 -15.92 -18.62
CA LEU A 330 18.90 -15.60 -17.85
C LEU A 330 19.44 -14.20 -18.14
N ASP A 331 19.47 -13.78 -19.40
CA ASP A 331 19.88 -12.43 -19.80
C ASP A 331 18.89 -11.38 -19.26
N ALA A 332 17.59 -11.68 -19.27
CA ALA A 332 16.56 -10.83 -18.66
C ALA A 332 16.70 -10.73 -17.13
N ALA A 333 17.01 -11.82 -16.44
CA ALA A 333 17.27 -11.83 -15.00
C ALA A 333 18.51 -10.97 -14.62
N LYS A 334 19.47 -10.84 -15.54
CA LYS A 334 20.62 -9.93 -15.42
C LYS A 334 20.29 -8.47 -15.78
N LYS A 335 19.06 -8.17 -16.21
CA LYS A 335 18.64 -6.88 -16.80
C LYS A 335 19.39 -6.53 -18.10
N ASP A 336 19.94 -7.53 -18.79
CA ASP A 336 20.54 -7.38 -20.12
C ASP A 336 19.49 -7.64 -21.20
N PHE A 337 18.55 -6.70 -21.32
CA PHE A 337 17.41 -6.84 -22.22
C PHE A 337 17.83 -6.92 -23.70
N THR A 338 18.96 -6.32 -24.07
CA THR A 338 19.45 -6.34 -25.45
C THR A 338 19.78 -7.76 -25.91
N ASN A 339 20.50 -8.51 -25.08
CA ASN A 339 20.85 -9.90 -25.38
C ASN A 339 19.66 -10.86 -25.22
N ALA A 340 18.76 -10.56 -24.28
CA ALA A 340 17.50 -11.30 -24.14
C ALA A 340 16.62 -11.19 -25.40
N PHE A 341 16.43 -9.97 -25.94
CA PHE A 341 15.70 -9.77 -27.20
C PHE A 341 16.39 -10.45 -28.39
N ALA A 342 17.72 -10.40 -28.46
CA ALA A 342 18.47 -11.08 -29.52
C ALA A 342 18.24 -12.60 -29.47
N SER A 343 18.30 -13.20 -28.28
CA SER A 343 18.12 -14.64 -28.08
C SER A 343 16.69 -15.10 -28.43
N LEU A 344 15.66 -14.34 -28.07
CA LEU A 344 14.27 -14.65 -28.46
C LEU A 344 14.04 -14.47 -29.97
N ARG A 345 14.65 -13.45 -30.59
CA ARG A 345 14.56 -13.27 -32.05
C ARG A 345 15.27 -14.39 -32.80
N GLU A 346 16.41 -14.86 -32.30
CA GLU A 346 17.06 -16.05 -32.85
C GLU A 346 16.22 -17.32 -32.65
N ALA A 347 15.49 -17.45 -31.54
CA ALA A 347 14.58 -18.57 -31.32
C ALA A 347 13.48 -18.63 -32.39
N LEU A 348 12.98 -17.47 -32.83
CA LEU A 348 11.98 -17.39 -33.90
C LEU A 348 12.52 -17.76 -35.30
N THR A 349 13.84 -17.76 -35.51
CA THR A 349 14.46 -18.14 -36.79
C THR A 349 14.82 -19.62 -36.89
N VAL A 350 14.66 -20.40 -35.81
CA VAL A 350 14.92 -21.85 -35.80
C VAL A 350 13.93 -22.57 -36.74
N PRO A 351 14.41 -23.39 -37.69
CA PRO A 351 13.55 -24.15 -38.59
C PRO A 351 12.71 -25.21 -37.84
N ASN A 352 11.59 -25.66 -38.41
CA ASN A 352 10.75 -26.76 -37.90
C ASN A 352 10.18 -26.63 -36.46
N ILE A 353 10.11 -25.43 -35.89
CA ILE A 353 9.40 -25.18 -34.63
C ILE A 353 7.89 -25.01 -34.87
N GLY A 354 7.07 -25.53 -33.97
CA GLY A 354 5.61 -25.46 -34.06
C GLY A 354 5.07 -24.03 -33.88
N GLU A 355 3.84 -23.80 -34.33
CA GLU A 355 3.17 -22.49 -34.19
C GLU A 355 2.95 -22.10 -32.72
N MET A 356 2.74 -23.08 -31.84
CA MET A 356 2.57 -22.84 -30.40
C MET A 356 3.87 -22.32 -29.77
N GLU A 357 5.02 -22.91 -30.12
CA GLU A 357 6.34 -22.47 -29.66
C GLU A 357 6.67 -21.07 -30.15
N ARG A 358 6.38 -20.76 -31.42
CA ARG A 358 6.56 -19.39 -31.96
C ARG A 358 5.70 -18.38 -31.20
N ARG A 359 4.45 -18.72 -30.93
CA ARG A 359 3.53 -17.86 -30.16
C ARG A 359 4.06 -17.60 -28.75
N ASN A 360 4.54 -18.62 -28.06
CA ASN A 360 5.12 -18.48 -26.72
C ASN A 360 6.36 -17.58 -26.72
N ALA A 361 7.26 -17.72 -27.70
CA ALA A 361 8.42 -16.84 -27.82
C ALA A 361 8.02 -15.37 -28.03
N MET A 362 6.97 -15.10 -28.82
CA MET A 362 6.47 -13.72 -28.99
C MET A 362 5.84 -13.17 -27.71
N LEU A 363 5.13 -14.00 -26.92
CA LEU A 363 4.61 -13.60 -25.60
C LEU A 363 5.73 -13.24 -24.61
N GLU A 364 6.83 -14.00 -24.63
CA GLU A 364 8.03 -13.71 -23.83
C GLU A 364 8.65 -12.36 -24.24
N ILE A 365 8.71 -12.05 -25.54
CA ILE A 365 9.18 -10.74 -26.03
C ILE A 365 8.31 -9.59 -25.48
N LEU A 366 6.98 -9.76 -25.48
CA LEU A 366 6.07 -8.78 -24.90
C LEU A 366 6.32 -8.59 -23.39
N GLN A 367 6.50 -9.68 -22.63
CA GLN A 367 6.83 -9.61 -21.21
C GLN A 367 8.17 -8.90 -20.94
N LEU A 368 9.18 -9.09 -21.80
CA LEU A 368 10.44 -8.35 -21.69
C LEU A 368 10.28 -6.85 -21.91
N TYR A 369 9.47 -6.43 -22.88
CA TYR A 369 9.18 -5.02 -23.08
C TYR A 369 8.49 -4.39 -21.85
N LEU A 370 7.58 -5.12 -21.21
CA LEU A 370 6.95 -4.70 -19.95
C LEU A 370 7.96 -4.60 -18.81
N ALA A 371 8.84 -5.59 -18.66
CA ALA A 371 9.91 -5.58 -17.64
C ALA A 371 10.89 -4.42 -17.85
N LYS A 372 11.14 -4.01 -19.09
CA LYS A 372 11.97 -2.86 -19.47
C LYS A 372 11.21 -1.52 -19.37
N GLN A 373 9.89 -1.54 -19.19
CA GLN A 373 9.01 -0.35 -19.25
C GLN A 373 9.06 0.37 -20.62
N ASP A 374 9.28 -0.38 -21.70
CA ASP A 374 9.39 0.14 -23.07
C ASP A 374 8.10 -0.14 -23.84
N MET A 375 7.12 0.77 -23.67
CA MET A 375 5.77 0.64 -24.22
C MET A 375 5.73 0.79 -25.74
N ALA A 376 6.59 1.62 -26.33
CA ALA A 376 6.66 1.77 -27.79
C ALA A 376 7.10 0.45 -28.46
N GLY A 377 8.10 -0.21 -27.89
CA GLY A 377 8.52 -1.54 -28.33
C GLY A 377 7.45 -2.60 -28.12
N PHE A 378 6.74 -2.56 -26.98
CA PHE A 378 5.62 -3.45 -26.70
C PHE A 378 4.52 -3.35 -27.78
N PHE A 379 4.04 -2.14 -28.09
CA PHE A 379 2.97 -1.95 -29.08
C PHE A 379 3.38 -2.38 -30.48
N ALA A 380 4.61 -2.08 -30.90
CA ALA A 380 5.10 -2.50 -32.22
C ALA A 380 5.16 -4.03 -32.35
N GLU A 381 5.49 -4.76 -31.28
CA GLU A 381 5.54 -6.22 -31.32
C GLU A 381 4.14 -6.84 -31.19
N LEU A 382 3.26 -6.23 -30.39
CA LEU A 382 1.86 -6.63 -30.27
C LEU A 382 1.14 -6.52 -31.62
N GLU A 383 1.37 -5.43 -32.37
CA GLU A 383 0.81 -5.24 -33.71
C GLU A 383 1.25 -6.36 -34.67
N LYS A 384 2.51 -6.79 -34.62
CA LYS A 384 3.00 -7.91 -35.44
C LYS A 384 2.31 -9.23 -35.07
N MET A 385 2.12 -9.50 -33.78
CA MET A 385 1.39 -10.69 -33.32
C MET A 385 -0.05 -10.72 -33.81
N MET A 386 -0.74 -9.58 -33.74
CA MET A 386 -2.12 -9.42 -34.21
C MET A 386 -2.22 -9.51 -35.74
N ALA A 387 -1.28 -8.92 -36.47
CA ALA A 387 -1.19 -9.03 -37.93
C ALA A 387 -0.94 -10.47 -38.40
N ALA A 388 -0.18 -11.25 -37.63
CA ALA A 388 0.08 -12.67 -37.89
C ALA A 388 -1.08 -13.60 -37.48
N GLN A 389 -2.20 -13.06 -36.95
CA GLN A 389 -3.35 -13.82 -36.42
C GLN A 389 -2.95 -14.84 -35.34
N THR A 390 -1.86 -14.58 -34.60
CA THR A 390 -1.35 -15.47 -33.53
C THR A 390 -1.94 -15.13 -32.16
N VAL A 391 -3.23 -14.79 -32.13
CA VAL A 391 -3.95 -14.32 -30.94
C VAL A 391 -4.12 -15.46 -29.92
N SER A 392 -4.04 -15.14 -28.63
CA SER A 392 -4.24 -16.09 -27.52
C SER A 392 -4.76 -15.39 -26.26
N ASP A 393 -5.39 -16.15 -25.37
CA ASP A 393 -5.85 -15.64 -24.07
C ASP A 393 -4.72 -15.00 -23.27
N GLN A 394 -3.50 -15.56 -23.33
CA GLN A 394 -2.32 -14.99 -22.64
C GLN A 394 -1.92 -13.62 -23.19
N MET A 395 -2.08 -13.38 -24.49
CA MET A 395 -1.83 -12.05 -25.07
C MET A 395 -2.82 -11.02 -24.52
N PHE A 396 -4.09 -11.40 -24.40
CA PHE A 396 -5.13 -10.56 -23.85
C PHE A 396 -4.98 -10.30 -22.35
N GLU A 397 -4.47 -11.28 -21.58
CA GLU A 397 -4.11 -11.04 -20.17
C GLU A 397 -2.91 -10.07 -20.03
N LEU A 398 -1.92 -10.14 -20.92
CA LEU A 398 -0.85 -9.12 -20.96
C LEU A 398 -1.39 -7.75 -21.35
N LEU A 399 -2.33 -7.69 -22.29
CA LEU A 399 -3.01 -6.45 -22.66
C LEU A 399 -3.79 -5.87 -21.48
N ASN A 400 -4.49 -6.70 -20.70
CA ASN A 400 -5.19 -6.31 -19.47
C ASN A 400 -4.23 -5.64 -18.47
N GLN A 401 -3.06 -6.25 -18.25
CA GLN A 401 -2.02 -5.68 -17.37
C GLN A 401 -1.56 -4.31 -17.87
N VAL A 402 -1.35 -4.16 -19.18
CA VAL A 402 -0.93 -2.89 -19.79
C VAL A 402 -1.99 -1.82 -19.64
N ILE A 403 -3.26 -2.15 -19.94
CA ILE A 403 -4.38 -1.23 -19.82
C ILE A 403 -4.46 -0.69 -18.38
N GLY A 404 -4.35 -1.55 -17.37
CA GLY A 404 -4.37 -1.12 -15.96
C GLY A 404 -3.12 -0.38 -15.46
N LEU A 405 -1.95 -0.60 -16.07
CA LEU A 405 -0.70 0.09 -15.70
C LEU A 405 -0.55 1.45 -16.39
N THR A 406 -1.18 1.64 -17.54
CA THR A 406 -0.96 2.80 -18.41
C THR A 406 -1.89 3.95 -18.03
N LYS A 407 -1.33 5.05 -17.52
CA LYS A 407 -2.07 6.29 -17.25
C LYS A 407 -1.94 7.34 -18.36
N ASP A 408 -1.21 7.03 -19.42
CA ASP A 408 -0.99 7.92 -20.56
C ASP A 408 -2.13 7.81 -21.58
N PRO A 409 -2.93 8.87 -21.79
CA PRO A 409 -4.03 8.86 -22.74
C PRO A 409 -3.62 8.52 -24.18
N GLN A 410 -2.40 8.89 -24.62
CA GLN A 410 -1.94 8.62 -25.98
C GLN A 410 -1.63 7.13 -26.20
N GLN A 411 -1.15 6.46 -25.17
CA GLN A 411 -0.88 5.01 -25.21
C GLN A 411 -2.18 4.22 -25.18
N LEU A 412 -3.16 4.61 -24.34
CA LEU A 412 -4.50 4.02 -24.36
C LEU A 412 -5.18 4.20 -25.72
N GLN A 413 -5.01 5.35 -26.36
CA GLN A 413 -5.54 5.59 -27.70
C GLN A 413 -4.85 4.75 -28.78
N SER A 414 -3.55 4.46 -28.62
CA SER A 414 -2.81 3.54 -29.49
C SER A 414 -3.33 2.09 -29.35
N ILE A 415 -3.66 1.67 -28.13
CA ILE A 415 -4.29 0.36 -27.86
C ILE A 415 -5.65 0.26 -28.54
N LEU A 416 -6.49 1.29 -28.40
CA LEU A 416 -7.79 1.34 -29.08
C LEU A 416 -7.64 1.22 -30.60
N ALA A 417 -6.72 1.97 -31.20
CA ALA A 417 -6.49 1.92 -32.64
C ALA A 417 -6.05 0.52 -33.12
N LEU A 418 -5.21 -0.18 -32.33
CA LEU A 418 -4.80 -1.54 -32.61
C LEU A 418 -5.96 -2.54 -32.51
N LEU A 419 -6.77 -2.43 -31.45
CA LEU A 419 -7.95 -3.27 -31.26
C LEU A 419 -8.99 -3.08 -32.36
N ASP A 420 -9.24 -1.84 -32.80
CA ASP A 420 -10.17 -1.51 -33.89
C ASP A 420 -9.67 -2.07 -35.23
N LYS A 421 -8.36 -1.89 -35.52
CA LYS A 421 -7.73 -2.35 -36.76
C LYS A 421 -7.81 -3.87 -36.92
N HIS A 422 -7.52 -4.62 -35.88
CA HIS A 422 -7.43 -6.08 -35.96
C HIS A 422 -8.73 -6.80 -35.55
N GLY A 423 -9.57 -6.19 -34.71
CA GLY A 423 -10.83 -6.79 -34.25
C GLY A 423 -11.85 -7.01 -35.37
N SER A 424 -11.86 -6.15 -36.40
CA SER A 424 -12.77 -6.30 -37.56
C SER A 424 -12.45 -7.52 -38.43
N THR A 425 -11.18 -7.93 -38.48
CA THR A 425 -10.66 -9.05 -39.29
C THR A 425 -10.43 -10.33 -38.50
N ALA A 426 -10.68 -10.30 -37.18
CA ALA A 426 -10.52 -11.44 -36.29
C ALA A 426 -11.54 -12.56 -36.58
N ALA A 427 -11.15 -13.80 -36.27
CA ALA A 427 -12.04 -14.94 -36.34
C ALA A 427 -13.28 -14.73 -35.42
N PRO A 428 -14.46 -15.27 -35.77
CA PRO A 428 -15.69 -15.07 -34.99
C PRO A 428 -15.56 -15.41 -33.50
N ALA A 429 -14.73 -16.40 -33.14
CA ALA A 429 -14.46 -16.79 -31.76
C ALA A 429 -13.69 -15.72 -30.96
N ASP A 430 -12.82 -14.95 -31.62
CA ASP A 430 -11.93 -13.97 -30.98
C ASP A 430 -12.54 -12.56 -30.95
N LYS A 431 -13.50 -12.27 -31.84
CA LYS A 431 -14.18 -10.96 -31.94
C LYS A 431 -14.72 -10.47 -30.60
N PHE A 432 -15.26 -11.37 -29.78
CA PHE A 432 -15.79 -11.03 -28.47
C PHE A 432 -14.70 -10.51 -27.52
N GLN A 433 -13.49 -11.08 -27.55
CA GLN A 433 -12.38 -10.60 -26.72
C GLN A 433 -11.92 -9.21 -27.16
N PHE A 434 -11.79 -8.96 -28.47
CA PHE A 434 -11.47 -7.62 -28.98
C PHE A 434 -12.48 -6.56 -28.53
N LEU A 435 -13.78 -6.86 -28.59
CA LEU A 435 -14.83 -5.95 -28.11
C LEU A 435 -14.75 -5.71 -26.59
N PHE A 436 -14.51 -6.75 -25.80
CA PHE A 436 -14.36 -6.64 -24.35
C PHE A 436 -13.15 -5.76 -23.97
N TYR A 437 -11.97 -6.00 -24.53
CA TYR A 437 -10.78 -5.21 -24.22
C TYR A 437 -10.85 -3.79 -24.79
N ARG A 438 -11.59 -3.58 -25.88
CA ARG A 438 -11.91 -2.23 -26.37
C ARG A 438 -12.74 -1.48 -25.33
N ALA A 439 -13.79 -2.09 -24.79
CA ALA A 439 -14.60 -1.50 -23.73
C ALA A 439 -13.78 -1.21 -22.46
N LEU A 440 -12.88 -2.13 -22.06
CA LEU A 440 -12.00 -1.92 -20.92
C LEU A 440 -11.04 -0.73 -21.13
N THR A 441 -10.49 -0.59 -22.34
CA THR A 441 -9.60 0.53 -22.67
C THR A 441 -10.35 1.87 -22.66
N LEU A 442 -11.58 1.90 -23.17
CA LEU A 442 -12.45 3.08 -23.10
C LEU A 442 -12.78 3.48 -21.66
N HIS A 443 -13.01 2.50 -20.77
CA HIS A 443 -13.23 2.75 -19.35
C HIS A 443 -12.02 3.43 -18.69
N GLU A 444 -10.80 2.93 -18.93
CA GLU A 444 -9.58 3.57 -18.41
C GLU A 444 -9.37 4.99 -18.99
N MET A 445 -9.85 5.25 -20.21
CA MET A 445 -9.89 6.59 -20.80
C MET A 445 -11.01 7.50 -20.26
N ARG A 446 -11.77 7.06 -19.25
CA ARG A 446 -12.93 7.77 -18.67
C ARG A 446 -14.08 7.97 -19.65
N GLN A 447 -14.19 7.12 -20.67
CA GLN A 447 -15.29 7.10 -21.64
C GLN A 447 -16.34 6.05 -21.26
N ASP A 448 -16.80 6.12 -20.02
CA ASP A 448 -17.60 5.07 -19.35
C ASP A 448 -18.92 4.77 -20.07
N THR A 449 -19.59 5.77 -20.64
CA THR A 449 -20.83 5.58 -21.40
C THR A 449 -20.63 4.74 -22.66
N GLU A 450 -19.53 4.96 -23.39
CA GLU A 450 -19.24 4.19 -24.61
C GLU A 450 -18.79 2.77 -24.25
N ALA A 451 -17.96 2.63 -23.21
CA ALA A 451 -17.56 1.34 -22.67
C ALA A 451 -18.78 0.51 -22.23
N GLU A 452 -19.72 1.11 -21.49
CA GLU A 452 -20.92 0.46 -21.02
C GLU A 452 -21.82 -0.04 -22.16
N ASN A 453 -22.04 0.80 -23.18
CA ASN A 453 -22.85 0.44 -24.34
C ASN A 453 -22.26 -0.77 -25.09
N LEU A 454 -20.93 -0.85 -25.21
CA LEU A 454 -20.26 -2.00 -25.83
C LEU A 454 -20.39 -3.27 -25.00
N LEU A 455 -20.23 -3.18 -23.67
CA LEU A 455 -20.41 -4.33 -22.78
C LEU A 455 -21.86 -4.83 -22.83
N LEU A 456 -22.84 -3.93 -22.82
CA LEU A 456 -24.25 -4.30 -22.95
C LEU A 456 -24.55 -4.97 -24.29
N ALA A 457 -24.01 -4.45 -25.40
CA ALA A 457 -24.16 -5.08 -26.72
C ALA A 457 -23.52 -6.46 -26.76
N LEU A 458 -22.32 -6.60 -26.17
CA LEU A 458 -21.59 -7.86 -26.06
C LEU A 458 -22.38 -8.91 -25.27
N GLU A 459 -23.03 -8.53 -24.18
CA GLU A 459 -23.85 -9.42 -23.35
C GLU A 459 -25.12 -9.94 -24.03
N GLN A 460 -25.63 -9.21 -25.04
CA GLN A 460 -26.83 -9.59 -25.79
C GLN A 460 -26.54 -10.60 -26.90
N GLU A 461 -25.26 -10.89 -27.19
CA GLU A 461 -24.86 -11.83 -28.22
C GLU A 461 -25.11 -13.29 -27.80
N PRO A 462 -25.92 -14.07 -28.53
CA PRO A 462 -26.33 -15.41 -28.10
C PRO A 462 -25.20 -16.46 -28.09
N ALA A 463 -24.09 -16.17 -28.78
CA ALA A 463 -22.93 -17.07 -28.90
C ALA A 463 -21.74 -16.68 -28.02
N ILE A 464 -21.91 -15.71 -27.11
CA ILE A 464 -20.82 -15.26 -26.25
C ILE A 464 -20.33 -16.38 -25.30
N PRO A 465 -19.01 -16.60 -25.17
CA PRO A 465 -18.48 -17.57 -24.21
C PRO A 465 -18.90 -17.26 -22.76
N PRO A 466 -19.34 -18.24 -21.96
CA PRO A 466 -19.81 -18.02 -20.58
C PRO A 466 -18.81 -17.31 -19.66
N LEU A 467 -17.51 -17.54 -19.83
CA LEU A 467 -16.47 -16.84 -19.06
C LEU A 467 -16.39 -15.35 -19.41
N LEU A 468 -16.54 -15.03 -20.70
CA LEU A 468 -16.45 -13.66 -21.20
C LEU A 468 -17.73 -12.87 -20.89
N LEU A 469 -18.90 -13.53 -20.96
CA LEU A 469 -20.18 -12.97 -20.50
C LEU A 469 -20.09 -12.54 -19.03
N ARG A 470 -19.55 -13.44 -18.18
CA ARG A 470 -19.31 -13.14 -16.76
C ARG A 470 -18.38 -11.96 -16.55
N ARG A 471 -17.22 -11.93 -17.25
CA ARG A 471 -16.26 -10.81 -17.17
C ARG A 471 -16.90 -9.50 -17.63
N SER A 472 -17.67 -9.50 -18.71
CA SER A 472 -18.40 -8.33 -19.22
C SER A 472 -19.36 -7.75 -18.18
N MET A 473 -20.22 -8.61 -17.61
CA MET A 473 -21.19 -8.20 -16.60
C MET A 473 -20.52 -7.65 -15.34
N MET A 474 -19.42 -8.27 -14.87
CA MET A 474 -18.64 -7.78 -13.73
C MET A 474 -18.00 -6.42 -14.01
N THR A 475 -17.37 -6.24 -15.17
CA THR A 475 -16.79 -4.94 -15.55
C THR A 475 -17.87 -3.87 -15.64
N ARG A 476 -19.04 -4.18 -16.20
CA ARG A 476 -20.16 -3.23 -16.28
C ARG A 476 -20.69 -2.86 -14.90
N ALA A 477 -20.80 -3.82 -13.97
CA ALA A 477 -21.18 -3.55 -12.60
C ALA A 477 -20.18 -2.59 -11.92
N ASN A 478 -18.87 -2.81 -12.11
CA ASN A 478 -17.82 -1.92 -11.58
C ASN A 478 -17.93 -0.48 -12.15
N ILE A 479 -18.22 -0.32 -13.46
CA ILE A 479 -18.44 1.00 -14.06
C ILE A 479 -19.62 1.73 -13.40
N LYS A 480 -20.73 1.00 -13.16
CA LYS A 480 -21.90 1.53 -12.46
C LYS A 480 -21.59 1.92 -11.02
N GLU A 481 -20.79 1.12 -10.31
CA GLU A 481 -20.33 1.46 -8.96
C GLU A 481 -19.51 2.75 -8.94
N LEU A 482 -18.54 2.90 -9.85
CA LEU A 482 -17.70 4.10 -9.96
C LEU A 482 -18.52 5.35 -10.32
N SER A 483 -19.58 5.17 -11.10
CA SER A 483 -20.53 6.23 -11.48
C SER A 483 -21.63 6.46 -10.45
N GLN A 484 -21.56 5.82 -9.27
CA GLN A 484 -22.54 5.91 -8.18
C GLN A 484 -23.98 5.46 -8.56
N GLN A 485 -24.14 4.67 -9.63
CA GLN A 485 -25.41 4.11 -10.10
C GLN A 485 -25.64 2.73 -9.48
N ILE A 486 -25.94 2.73 -8.19
CA ILE A 486 -25.80 1.55 -7.33
C ILE A 486 -26.91 0.53 -7.53
N ASP A 487 -28.15 0.97 -7.77
CA ASP A 487 -29.26 0.06 -8.01
C ASP A 487 -29.08 -0.72 -9.33
N ASP A 488 -28.48 -0.09 -10.33
CA ASP A 488 -28.14 -0.73 -11.61
C ASP A 488 -27.03 -1.77 -11.43
N ALA A 489 -25.98 -1.45 -10.66
CA ALA A 489 -24.92 -2.41 -10.33
C ALA A 489 -25.49 -3.65 -9.61
N ARG A 490 -26.41 -3.45 -8.65
CA ARG A 490 -27.09 -4.54 -7.93
C ARG A 490 -27.96 -5.40 -8.84
N ALA A 491 -28.69 -4.79 -9.77
CA ALA A 491 -29.47 -5.53 -10.76
C ALA A 491 -28.57 -6.44 -11.62
N ILE A 492 -27.38 -5.95 -11.99
CA ILE A 492 -26.39 -6.73 -12.75
C ILE A 492 -25.87 -7.91 -11.91
N TYR A 493 -25.50 -7.69 -10.65
CA TYR A 493 -25.06 -8.79 -9.77
C TYR A 493 -26.15 -9.82 -9.51
N ALA A 494 -27.40 -9.40 -9.32
CA ALA A 494 -28.54 -10.30 -9.19
C ALA A 494 -28.71 -11.16 -10.45
N ARG A 495 -28.63 -10.53 -11.62
CA ARG A 495 -28.72 -11.23 -12.91
C ARG A 495 -27.59 -12.21 -13.14
N LEU A 496 -26.37 -11.87 -12.72
CA LEU A 496 -25.20 -12.76 -12.82
C LEU A 496 -25.42 -14.05 -12.00
N ARG A 497 -25.96 -13.92 -10.79
CA ARG A 497 -26.29 -15.07 -9.91
C ARG A 497 -27.39 -15.96 -10.49
N GLU A 498 -28.39 -15.38 -11.16
CA GLU A 498 -29.43 -16.15 -11.84
C GLU A 498 -28.89 -16.97 -13.02
N LEU A 499 -27.98 -16.38 -13.80
CA LEU A 499 -27.43 -17.01 -15.01
C LEU A 499 -26.37 -18.08 -14.69
N PHE A 500 -25.65 -17.94 -13.57
CA PHE A 500 -24.54 -18.82 -13.19
C PHE A 500 -24.66 -19.32 -11.74
N PRO A 501 -25.69 -20.11 -11.39
CA PRO A 501 -25.89 -20.58 -10.02
C PRO A 501 -24.75 -21.47 -9.50
N ASP A 502 -24.09 -22.23 -10.39
CA ASP A 502 -23.01 -23.16 -10.04
C ASP A 502 -21.63 -22.49 -9.86
N ALA A 503 -21.49 -21.20 -10.19
CA ALA A 503 -20.25 -20.44 -10.07
C ALA A 503 -20.07 -19.87 -8.65
N VAL A 504 -19.94 -20.77 -7.67
CA VAL A 504 -19.97 -20.45 -6.22
C VAL A 504 -18.97 -19.34 -5.84
N GLN A 505 -17.72 -19.42 -6.30
CA GLN A 505 -16.69 -18.45 -5.93
C GLN A 505 -16.96 -17.05 -6.52
N GLU A 506 -17.34 -16.96 -7.79
CA GLU A 506 -17.64 -15.69 -8.44
C GLU A 506 -18.93 -15.06 -7.90
N ASN A 507 -19.90 -15.88 -7.52
CA ASN A 507 -21.11 -15.44 -6.81
C ASN A 507 -20.77 -14.88 -5.41
N ASP A 508 -19.82 -15.49 -4.70
CA ASP A 508 -19.29 -14.95 -3.44
C ASP A 508 -18.60 -13.60 -3.68
N TYR A 509 -17.78 -13.44 -4.72
CA TYR A 509 -17.16 -12.15 -5.05
C TYR A 509 -18.19 -11.07 -5.41
N ALA A 510 -19.22 -11.40 -6.18
CA ALA A 510 -20.30 -10.47 -6.49
C ALA A 510 -21.06 -10.03 -5.23
N LYS A 511 -21.32 -10.96 -4.30
CA LYS A 511 -21.93 -10.64 -2.99
C LYS A 511 -21.00 -9.80 -2.10
N ILE A 512 -19.68 -10.05 -2.13
CA ILE A 512 -18.70 -9.24 -1.39
C ILE A 512 -18.70 -7.80 -1.93
N ASN A 513 -18.70 -7.60 -3.25
CA ASN A 513 -18.76 -6.27 -3.85
C ASN A 513 -20.06 -5.55 -3.49
N GLU A 514 -21.21 -6.23 -3.60
CA GLU A 514 -22.51 -5.69 -3.17
C GLU A 514 -22.49 -5.29 -1.68
N ALA A 515 -21.91 -6.12 -0.81
CA ALA A 515 -21.80 -5.83 0.62
C ALA A 515 -20.84 -4.67 0.94
N ASN A 516 -19.69 -4.57 0.24
CA ASN A 516 -18.76 -3.45 0.37
C ASN A 516 -19.43 -2.13 -0.02
N LEU A 517 -20.23 -2.14 -1.07
CA LEU A 517 -20.97 -0.98 -1.55
C LEU A 517 -22.07 -0.55 -0.58
N LEU A 518 -22.82 -1.50 -0.02
CA LEU A 518 -23.79 -1.21 1.03
C LEU A 518 -23.11 -0.61 2.27
N ALA A 519 -21.93 -1.12 2.65
CA ALA A 519 -21.15 -0.57 3.75
C ALA A 519 -20.67 0.86 3.46
N SER A 520 -20.25 1.18 2.24
CA SER A 520 -19.82 2.55 1.88
C SER A 520 -20.98 3.56 1.88
N GLN A 521 -22.21 3.10 1.65
CA GLN A 521 -23.45 3.90 1.81
C GLN A 521 -23.92 4.05 3.27
N GLY A 522 -23.22 3.44 4.23
CA GLY A 522 -23.66 3.41 5.64
C GLY A 522 -24.81 2.42 5.91
N LYS A 523 -25.21 1.58 4.95
CA LYS A 523 -26.22 0.51 5.11
C LYS A 523 -25.60 -0.74 5.73
N PHE A 524 -24.98 -0.57 6.91
CA PHE A 524 -24.18 -1.60 7.57
C PHE A 524 -24.95 -2.88 7.92
N ALA A 525 -26.24 -2.79 8.24
CA ALA A 525 -27.06 -3.95 8.59
C ALA A 525 -27.33 -4.89 7.39
N GLU A 526 -27.53 -4.32 6.19
CA GLU A 526 -27.71 -5.10 4.97
C GLU A 526 -26.38 -5.75 4.53
N ALA A 527 -25.27 -4.99 4.65
CA ALA A 527 -23.93 -5.51 4.40
C ALA A 527 -23.56 -6.66 5.35
N GLU A 528 -23.86 -6.52 6.65
CA GLU A 528 -23.65 -7.56 7.67
C GLU A 528 -24.31 -8.88 7.26
N LYS A 529 -25.57 -8.82 6.81
CA LYS A 529 -26.32 -10.02 6.41
C LYS A 529 -25.67 -10.75 5.23
N LEU A 530 -25.24 -10.01 4.21
CA LEU A 530 -24.57 -10.61 3.04
C LEU A 530 -23.22 -11.25 3.41
N TYR A 531 -22.42 -10.59 4.25
CA TYR A 531 -21.15 -11.16 4.71
C TYR A 531 -21.33 -12.42 5.54
N GLN A 532 -22.30 -12.43 6.47
CA GLN A 532 -22.60 -13.62 7.26
C GLN A 532 -23.10 -14.77 6.39
N GLU A 533 -23.92 -14.47 5.37
CA GLU A 533 -24.36 -15.46 4.40
C GLU A 533 -23.15 -16.11 3.73
N ILE A 534 -22.23 -15.34 3.15
CA ILE A 534 -21.00 -15.83 2.49
C ILE A 534 -20.19 -16.73 3.43
N ILE A 535 -19.90 -16.26 4.64
CA ILE A 535 -19.12 -17.01 5.64
C ILE A 535 -19.76 -18.36 5.97
N SER A 536 -21.09 -18.45 5.94
CA SER A 536 -21.82 -19.69 6.30
C SER A 536 -21.79 -20.80 5.24
N HIS A 537 -21.51 -20.48 3.96
CA HIS A 537 -21.58 -21.47 2.87
C HIS A 537 -20.33 -21.53 1.98
N THR A 538 -19.43 -20.56 2.06
CA THR A 538 -18.22 -20.58 1.24
C THR A 538 -17.30 -21.74 1.64
N VAL A 539 -16.77 -22.45 0.65
CA VAL A 539 -15.85 -23.59 0.85
C VAL A 539 -14.39 -23.14 0.77
N SER A 540 -14.14 -21.90 0.32
CA SER A 540 -12.79 -21.34 0.16
C SER A 540 -12.35 -20.62 1.44
N PRO A 541 -11.35 -21.14 2.18
CA PRO A 541 -10.89 -20.49 3.41
C PRO A 541 -10.26 -19.10 3.14
N GLU A 542 -9.77 -18.85 1.93
CA GLU A 542 -9.23 -17.54 1.56
C GLU A 542 -10.33 -16.50 1.40
N ILE A 543 -11.43 -16.86 0.72
CA ILE A 543 -12.60 -16.00 0.57
C ILE A 543 -13.22 -15.77 1.95
N GLU A 544 -13.43 -16.83 2.74
CA GLU A 544 -13.98 -16.74 4.10
C GLU A 544 -13.20 -15.73 4.96
N ASN A 545 -11.88 -15.87 5.06
CA ASN A 545 -11.06 -15.00 5.90
C ASN A 545 -10.97 -13.57 5.37
N SER A 546 -11.00 -13.37 4.05
CA SER A 546 -11.12 -12.04 3.44
C SER A 546 -12.46 -11.38 3.78
N THR A 547 -13.56 -12.13 3.69
CA THR A 547 -14.90 -11.68 4.07
C THR A 547 -14.98 -11.34 5.56
N LYS A 548 -14.35 -12.12 6.44
CA LYS A 548 -14.25 -11.83 7.88
C LYS A 548 -13.55 -10.48 8.14
N MET A 549 -12.48 -10.16 7.41
CA MET A 549 -11.81 -8.86 7.54
C MET A 549 -12.72 -7.69 7.13
N SER A 550 -13.48 -7.83 6.04
CA SER A 550 -14.45 -6.80 5.62
C SER A 550 -15.60 -6.66 6.61
N LEU A 551 -16.14 -7.77 7.13
CA LEU A 551 -17.17 -7.77 8.16
C LEU A 551 -16.69 -7.15 9.47
N ALA A 552 -15.42 -7.33 9.84
CA ALA A 552 -14.85 -6.70 11.03
C ALA A 552 -14.89 -5.17 10.96
N ILE A 553 -14.69 -4.57 9.78
CA ILE A 553 -14.84 -3.12 9.59
C ILE A 553 -16.30 -2.69 9.73
N VAL A 554 -17.25 -3.46 9.19
CA VAL A 554 -18.69 -3.20 9.39
C VAL A 554 -19.05 -3.26 10.87
N TYR A 555 -18.52 -4.23 11.61
CA TYR A 555 -18.69 -4.31 13.07
C TYR A 555 -18.04 -3.14 13.81
N SER A 556 -16.88 -2.65 13.38
CA SER A 556 -16.26 -1.43 13.91
C SER A 556 -17.22 -0.22 13.80
N ASN A 557 -17.80 -0.02 12.61
CA ASN A 557 -18.77 1.05 12.35
C ASN A 557 -20.06 0.88 13.17
N LEU A 558 -20.52 -0.35 13.37
CA LEU A 558 -21.65 -0.69 14.24
C LEU A 558 -21.31 -0.66 15.74
N ARG A 559 -20.09 -0.26 16.12
CA ARG A 559 -19.58 -0.24 17.51
C ARG A 559 -19.56 -1.63 18.20
N LYS A 560 -19.55 -2.72 17.42
CA LYS A 560 -19.45 -4.11 17.89
C LYS A 560 -17.96 -4.55 17.96
N PHE A 561 -17.14 -3.84 18.73
CA PHE A 561 -15.68 -3.98 18.70
C PHE A 561 -15.15 -5.37 19.09
N ASP A 562 -15.76 -6.04 20.06
CA ASP A 562 -15.32 -7.39 20.47
C ASP A 562 -15.47 -8.41 19.34
N GLN A 563 -16.56 -8.31 18.57
CA GLN A 563 -16.79 -9.16 17.40
C GLN A 563 -15.82 -8.80 16.27
N ALA A 564 -15.54 -7.51 16.07
CA ALA A 564 -14.57 -7.06 15.07
C ALA A 564 -13.16 -7.59 15.36
N HIS A 565 -12.68 -7.49 16.61
CA HIS A 565 -11.38 -8.03 17.02
C HIS A 565 -11.33 -9.54 16.88
N GLY A 566 -12.40 -10.26 17.28
CA GLY A 566 -12.49 -11.72 17.13
C GLY A 566 -12.32 -12.19 15.69
N LEU A 567 -13.01 -11.53 14.74
CA LEU A 567 -12.90 -11.86 13.31
C LEU A 567 -11.49 -11.59 12.74
N ILE A 568 -10.86 -10.48 13.13
CA ILE A 568 -9.50 -10.16 12.68
C ILE A 568 -8.47 -11.12 13.28
N ASP A 569 -8.60 -11.50 14.55
CA ASP A 569 -7.70 -12.45 15.19
C ASP A 569 -7.81 -13.85 14.59
N GLU A 570 -9.00 -14.26 14.15
CA GLU A 570 -9.18 -15.48 13.35
C GLU A 570 -8.47 -15.40 12.00
N ALA A 571 -8.66 -14.31 11.26
CA ALA A 571 -8.01 -14.11 9.96
C ALA A 571 -6.47 -14.08 10.08
N LEU A 572 -5.93 -13.42 11.11
CA LEU A 572 -4.49 -13.33 11.37
C LEU A 572 -3.84 -14.68 11.71
N LYS A 573 -4.59 -15.65 12.26
CA LYS A 573 -4.08 -17.02 12.51
C LYS A 573 -3.93 -17.83 11.22
N TYR A 574 -4.72 -17.50 10.20
CA TYR A 574 -4.72 -18.20 8.91
C TYR A 574 -3.60 -17.71 7.99
N PHE A 575 -3.43 -16.39 7.86
CA PHE A 575 -2.46 -15.81 6.93
C PHE A 575 -1.02 -15.83 7.47
N LYS A 576 -0.05 -16.10 6.59
CA LYS A 576 1.37 -16.01 6.92
C LYS A 576 1.88 -14.58 6.81
N SER A 577 2.89 -14.22 7.60
CA SER A 577 3.39 -12.84 7.71
C SER A 577 3.92 -12.21 6.42
N ASP A 578 4.31 -13.03 5.45
CA ASP A 578 4.79 -12.62 4.13
C ASP A 578 3.66 -12.37 3.11
N GLN A 579 2.43 -12.79 3.42
CA GLN A 579 1.28 -12.65 2.53
C GLN A 579 0.67 -11.24 2.59
N PRO A 580 0.20 -10.67 1.45
CA PRO A 580 -0.49 -9.38 1.41
C PRO A 580 -1.68 -9.28 2.36
N GLN A 581 -2.45 -10.36 2.48
CA GLN A 581 -3.65 -10.46 3.32
C GLN A 581 -3.31 -10.30 4.82
N TYR A 582 -2.15 -10.79 5.27
CA TYR A 582 -1.71 -10.60 6.66
C TYR A 582 -1.36 -9.13 6.94
N GLN A 583 -0.71 -8.46 5.96
CA GLN A 583 -0.37 -7.04 6.08
C GLN A 583 -1.63 -6.18 6.15
N GLU A 584 -2.61 -6.47 5.29
CA GLU A 584 -3.92 -5.85 5.32
C GLU A 584 -4.65 -6.07 6.66
N ALA A 585 -4.71 -7.31 7.15
CA ALA A 585 -5.34 -7.65 8.42
C ALA A 585 -4.75 -6.86 9.60
N ARG A 586 -3.43 -6.65 9.61
CA ARG A 586 -2.73 -5.87 10.65
C ARG A 586 -3.08 -4.38 10.60
N ILE A 587 -3.17 -3.78 9.42
CA ILE A 587 -3.58 -2.38 9.29
C ILE A 587 -5.03 -2.22 9.74
N ARG A 588 -5.93 -3.12 9.30
CA ARG A 588 -7.35 -3.13 9.73
C ARG A 588 -7.50 -3.33 11.23
N GLN A 589 -6.69 -4.19 11.85
CA GLN A 589 -6.65 -4.36 13.31
C GLN A 589 -6.38 -3.03 14.02
N ALA A 590 -5.39 -2.27 13.54
CA ALA A 590 -5.07 -0.96 14.09
C ALA A 590 -6.20 0.06 13.86
N THR A 591 -6.84 0.05 12.67
CA THR A 591 -8.00 0.91 12.39
C THR A 591 -9.14 0.65 13.38
N ILE A 592 -9.48 -0.62 13.65
CA ILE A 592 -10.52 -0.98 14.63
C ILE A 592 -10.16 -0.48 16.03
N TYR A 593 -8.90 -0.63 16.45
CA TYR A 593 -8.45 -0.07 17.73
C TYR A 593 -8.55 1.46 17.79
N ALA A 594 -8.29 2.15 16.67
CA ALA A 594 -8.44 3.60 16.59
C ALA A 594 -9.91 4.02 16.65
N ASP A 595 -10.81 3.29 15.99
CA ASP A 595 -12.26 3.55 16.02
C ASP A 595 -12.88 3.31 17.40
N GLU A 596 -12.33 2.35 18.16
CA GLU A 596 -12.66 2.12 19.56
C GLU A 596 -12.14 3.23 20.50
N GLY A 597 -11.26 4.11 20.01
CA GLY A 597 -10.61 5.17 20.79
C GLY A 597 -9.34 4.71 21.52
N LYS A 598 -8.85 3.49 21.29
CA LYS A 598 -7.59 2.96 21.85
C LYS A 598 -6.39 3.37 20.99
N ASN A 599 -6.21 4.69 20.84
CA ASN A 599 -5.22 5.28 19.92
C ASN A 599 -3.77 4.82 20.19
N ASP A 600 -3.35 4.66 21.44
CA ASP A 600 -1.98 4.20 21.78
C ASP A 600 -1.68 2.80 21.24
N LYS A 601 -2.67 1.90 21.29
CA LYS A 601 -2.55 0.54 20.74
C LYS A 601 -2.49 0.58 19.21
N ALA A 602 -3.36 1.36 18.59
CA ALA A 602 -3.38 1.53 17.14
C ALA A 602 -2.06 2.10 16.61
N ILE A 603 -1.53 3.15 17.26
CA ILE A 603 -0.23 3.75 16.93
C ILE A 603 0.90 2.72 17.07
N SER A 604 0.94 2.00 18.19
CA SER A 604 1.98 1.00 18.44
C SER A 604 1.97 -0.11 17.37
N LEU A 605 0.79 -0.58 16.99
CA LEU A 605 0.62 -1.60 15.96
C LEU A 605 1.06 -1.10 14.57
N LEU A 606 0.68 0.12 14.17
CA LEU A 606 1.08 0.69 12.89
C LEU A 606 2.58 0.98 12.82
N GLN A 607 3.17 1.49 13.91
CA GLN A 607 4.62 1.70 13.99
C GLN A 607 5.39 0.38 13.95
N GLU A 608 4.91 -0.65 14.65
CA GLU A 608 5.49 -2.00 14.57
C GLU A 608 5.40 -2.54 13.14
N PHE A 609 4.25 -2.41 12.50
CA PHE A 609 4.04 -2.80 11.10
C PHE A 609 5.03 -2.13 10.15
N LEU A 610 5.25 -0.82 10.30
CA LEU A 610 6.16 -0.05 9.47
C LEU A 610 7.64 -0.45 9.62
N LEU A 611 8.03 -1.13 10.71
CA LEU A 611 9.42 -1.58 10.92
C LEU A 611 9.82 -2.78 10.05
N TRP A 612 8.86 -3.60 9.62
CA TRP A 612 9.15 -4.84 8.91
C TRP A 612 8.49 -4.95 7.53
N THR A 613 7.49 -4.14 7.20
CA THR A 613 6.90 -4.17 5.85
C THR A 613 7.92 -3.71 4.80
N THR A 614 8.08 -4.50 3.73
CA THR A 614 8.89 -4.14 2.55
C THR A 614 8.03 -3.66 1.39
N ASN A 615 6.70 -3.74 1.50
CA ASN A 615 5.77 -3.35 0.45
C ASN A 615 5.42 -1.86 0.58
N LYS A 616 5.82 -1.07 -0.41
CA LYS A 616 5.61 0.38 -0.43
C LYS A 616 4.14 0.79 -0.35
N ASN A 617 3.23 0.01 -0.94
CA ASN A 617 1.80 0.35 -0.96
C ASN A 617 1.17 0.18 0.43
N TYR A 618 1.45 -0.94 1.11
CA TYR A 618 0.96 -1.14 2.48
C TYR A 618 1.65 -0.23 3.49
N ALA A 619 2.92 0.09 3.29
CA ALA A 619 3.61 1.11 4.09
C ALA A 619 2.94 2.47 3.93
N ALA A 620 2.57 2.87 2.70
CA ALA A 620 1.87 4.12 2.45
C ALA A 620 0.48 4.14 3.10
N TRP A 621 -0.27 3.03 3.00
CA TRP A 621 -1.56 2.90 3.68
C TRP A 621 -1.43 3.02 5.21
N ALA A 622 -0.50 2.27 5.82
CA ALA A 622 -0.27 2.33 7.27
C ALA A 622 0.17 3.73 7.74
N LYS A 623 1.01 4.43 6.98
CA LYS A 623 1.39 5.82 7.27
C LYS A 623 0.17 6.76 7.18
N ARG A 624 -0.76 6.53 6.26
CA ARG A 624 -1.98 7.33 6.12
C ARG A 624 -2.93 7.11 7.29
N GLU A 625 -3.12 5.86 7.73
CA GLU A 625 -3.90 5.57 8.93
C GLU A 625 -3.27 6.19 10.18
N LEU A 626 -1.93 6.12 10.30
CA LEU A 626 -1.21 6.73 11.42
C LEU A 626 -1.33 8.26 11.40
N SER A 627 -1.26 8.87 10.21
CA SER A 627 -1.49 10.31 10.02
C SER A 627 -2.92 10.71 10.43
N ASN A 628 -3.93 9.92 10.06
CA ASN A 628 -5.32 10.14 10.48
C ASN A 628 -5.49 10.05 12.01
N ILE A 629 -4.80 9.12 12.66
CA ILE A 629 -4.82 9.00 14.14
C ILE A 629 -4.14 10.22 14.77
N TYR A 630 -2.98 10.65 14.26
CA TYR A 630 -2.30 11.84 14.77
C TYR A 630 -3.11 13.11 14.55
N ARG A 631 -3.80 13.25 13.41
CA ARG A 631 -4.75 14.34 13.16
C ARG A 631 -5.86 14.38 14.21
N ARG A 632 -6.49 13.23 14.50
CA ARG A 632 -7.50 13.10 15.57
C ARG A 632 -6.97 13.45 16.97
N LEU A 633 -5.68 13.24 17.21
CA LEU A 633 -5.01 13.58 18.47
C LEU A 633 -4.47 15.03 18.52
N GLY A 634 -4.68 15.85 17.48
CA GLY A 634 -4.13 17.21 17.39
C GLY A 634 -2.62 17.27 17.11
N ARG A 635 -1.99 16.15 16.75
CA ARG A 635 -0.55 16.04 16.43
C ARG A 635 -0.30 16.31 14.94
N TYR A 636 -0.65 17.51 14.47
CA TYR A 636 -0.67 17.84 13.04
C TYR A 636 0.70 17.77 12.36
N GLU A 637 1.79 18.11 13.05
CA GLU A 637 3.15 18.02 12.48
C GLU A 637 3.56 16.57 12.20
N ASP A 638 3.25 15.66 13.13
CA ASP A 638 3.53 14.24 12.95
C ASP A 638 2.66 13.65 11.82
N ALA A 639 1.40 14.09 11.73
CA ALA A 639 0.49 13.71 10.65
C ALA A 639 1.01 14.17 9.27
N TYR A 640 1.49 15.42 9.19
CA TYR A 640 2.04 15.99 7.97
C TYR A 640 3.36 15.35 7.56
N ALA A 641 4.26 15.08 8.51
CA ALA A 641 5.53 14.41 8.25
C ALA A 641 5.30 13.05 7.57
N LEU A 642 4.31 12.28 8.03
CA LEU A 642 3.93 11.00 7.44
C LEU A 642 3.35 11.15 6.03
N LEU A 643 2.49 12.13 5.79
CA LEU A 643 1.94 12.40 4.45
C LEU A 643 3.02 12.82 3.46
N ARG A 644 3.98 13.63 3.92
CA ARG A 644 5.14 14.04 3.13
C ARG A 644 6.02 12.85 2.73
N GLU A 645 6.21 11.89 3.63
CA GLU A 645 6.94 10.64 3.31
C GLU A 645 6.18 9.72 2.35
N ILE A 646 4.84 9.78 2.29
CA ILE A 646 4.06 8.98 1.32
C ILE A 646 4.24 9.53 -0.09
N ALA A 647 4.37 10.84 -0.23
CA ALA A 647 4.39 11.55 -1.49
C ALA A 647 5.74 11.52 -2.23
N ASP A 648 6.47 10.40 -2.18
CA ASP A 648 7.79 10.18 -2.79
C ASP A 648 7.76 10.26 -4.34
N ASN A 649 7.51 11.46 -4.87
CA ASN A 649 7.93 11.89 -6.20
C ASN A 649 8.36 13.38 -6.12
N PRO A 650 9.68 13.66 -6.08
CA PRO A 650 10.22 15.02 -5.99
C PRO A 650 9.90 15.93 -7.18
N ASN A 651 9.34 15.41 -8.28
CA ASN A 651 9.28 16.10 -9.58
C ASN A 651 7.85 16.36 -10.14
N ALA A 652 6.80 16.30 -9.31
CA ALA A 652 5.44 16.66 -9.73
C ALA A 652 4.89 17.82 -8.87
N PRO A 653 4.86 19.07 -9.37
CA PRO A 653 4.41 20.25 -8.61
C PRO A 653 2.98 20.11 -8.06
N GLU A 654 2.10 19.45 -8.84
CA GLU A 654 0.68 19.24 -8.53
C GLU A 654 0.46 18.40 -7.25
N THR A 655 1.35 17.43 -6.97
CA THR A 655 1.25 16.58 -5.77
C THR A 655 1.68 17.32 -4.50
N LYS A 656 2.58 18.30 -4.63
CA LYS A 656 3.07 19.10 -3.49
C LYS A 656 2.07 20.17 -3.07
N VAL A 657 1.35 20.76 -4.02
CA VAL A 657 0.26 21.70 -3.74
C VAL A 657 -0.84 21.01 -2.94
N ALA A 658 -1.30 19.84 -3.39
CA ALA A 658 -2.36 19.06 -2.73
C ALA A 658 -2.02 18.70 -1.26
N LEU A 659 -0.76 18.32 -0.98
CA LEU A 659 -0.32 17.99 0.39
C LEU A 659 -0.28 19.22 1.31
N LEU A 660 0.11 20.38 0.77
CA LEU A 660 0.13 21.62 1.54
C LEU A 660 -1.29 22.13 1.81
N GLU A 661 -2.22 21.92 0.88
CA GLU A 661 -3.66 22.19 1.10
C GLU A 661 -4.26 21.26 2.16
N GLU A 662 -3.93 19.96 2.11
CA GLU A 662 -4.35 19.00 3.12
C GLU A 662 -3.80 19.39 4.50
N TYR A 663 -2.52 19.75 4.58
CA TYR A 663 -1.90 20.23 5.83
C TYR A 663 -2.54 21.53 6.35
N ALA A 664 -2.79 22.50 5.48
CA ALA A 664 -3.46 23.73 5.86
C ALA A 664 -4.86 23.45 6.40
N THR A 665 -5.58 22.47 5.84
CA THR A 665 -6.89 22.03 6.34
C THR A 665 -6.79 21.43 7.74
N MET A 666 -5.80 20.57 7.99
CA MET A 666 -5.55 20.02 9.33
C MET A 666 -5.24 21.10 10.36
N LEU A 667 -4.46 22.12 9.98
CA LEU A 667 -4.14 23.24 10.86
C LEU A 667 -5.36 24.13 11.14
N ILE A 668 -6.27 24.30 10.18
CA ILE A 668 -7.54 25.00 10.37
C ILE A 668 -8.42 24.26 11.37
N GLU A 669 -8.52 22.93 11.27
CA GLU A 669 -9.22 22.09 12.26
C GLU A 669 -8.65 22.28 13.67
N GLY A 670 -7.33 22.45 13.78
CA GLY A 670 -6.62 22.77 15.01
C GLY A 670 -6.70 24.22 15.47
N ASN A 671 -7.45 25.08 14.77
CA ASN A 671 -7.54 26.53 15.00
C ASN A 671 -6.17 27.26 14.92
N GLU A 672 -5.22 26.73 14.16
CA GLU A 672 -3.88 27.31 13.93
C GLU A 672 -3.82 28.12 12.62
N VAL A 673 -4.64 29.16 12.54
CA VAL A 673 -4.90 29.97 11.32
C VAL A 673 -3.61 30.58 10.74
N ASP A 674 -2.67 31.03 11.57
CA ASP A 674 -1.40 31.62 11.10
C ASP A 674 -0.50 30.61 10.38
N ARG A 675 -0.44 29.37 10.88
CA ARG A 675 0.38 28.31 10.24
C ARG A 675 -0.32 27.79 8.99
N ALA A 676 -1.64 27.68 9.00
CA ALA A 676 -2.42 27.37 7.81
C ALA A 676 -2.18 28.42 6.70
N THR A 677 -2.13 29.70 7.09
CA THR A 677 -1.81 30.82 6.18
C THR A 677 -0.43 30.61 5.54
N ASN A 678 0.60 30.32 6.35
CA ASN A 678 1.95 30.03 5.84
C ASN A 678 2.00 28.82 4.89
N ALA A 679 1.27 27.74 5.19
CA ALA A 679 1.21 26.55 4.34
C ALA A 679 0.58 26.86 2.97
N ILE A 680 -0.51 27.63 2.94
CA ILE A 680 -1.14 28.10 1.69
C ILE A 680 -0.22 29.05 0.92
N THR A 681 0.50 29.95 1.60
CA THR A 681 1.50 30.81 0.96
C THR A 681 2.62 30.00 0.31
N GLN A 682 3.09 28.93 0.95
CA GLN A 682 4.06 28.01 0.35
C GLN A 682 3.47 27.30 -0.87
N ALA A 683 2.21 26.84 -0.80
CA ALA A 683 1.54 26.20 -1.94
C ALA A 683 1.44 27.15 -3.15
N LEU A 684 1.16 28.44 -2.92
CA LEU A 684 1.09 29.47 -3.96
C LEU A 684 2.40 29.70 -4.71
N THR A 685 3.55 29.47 -4.07
CA THR A 685 4.86 29.58 -4.77
C THR A 685 5.08 28.49 -5.81
N ILE A 686 4.28 27.42 -5.77
CA ILE A 686 4.43 26.22 -6.59
C ILE A 686 3.28 26.08 -7.60
N ALA A 687 2.06 26.51 -7.22
CA ALA A 687 0.85 26.35 -8.02
C ALA A 687 0.88 27.15 -9.33
N THR A 688 0.21 26.62 -10.37
CA THR A 688 0.09 27.25 -11.70
C THR A 688 -1.36 27.23 -12.19
N GLY A 689 -1.74 28.22 -13.01
CA GLY A 689 -3.08 28.30 -13.61
C GLY A 689 -4.20 28.45 -12.58
N ASP A 690 -5.32 27.75 -12.77
CA ASP A 690 -6.54 27.88 -11.97
C ASP A 690 -6.34 27.53 -10.47
N GLN A 691 -5.33 26.72 -10.14
CA GLN A 691 -4.97 26.42 -8.75
C GLN A 691 -4.56 27.68 -7.97
N GLN A 692 -3.91 28.66 -8.63
CA GLN A 692 -3.53 29.92 -7.97
C GLN A 692 -4.75 30.73 -7.53
N ILE A 693 -5.83 30.70 -8.32
CA ILE A 693 -7.06 31.44 -8.00
C ILE A 693 -7.70 30.88 -6.73
N ASN A 694 -7.85 29.55 -6.66
CA ASN A 694 -8.45 28.87 -5.51
C ASN A 694 -7.62 29.05 -4.23
N LEU A 695 -6.28 28.91 -4.34
CA LEU A 695 -5.36 29.11 -3.22
C LEU A 695 -5.34 30.55 -2.73
N LYS A 696 -5.35 31.56 -3.64
CA LYS A 696 -5.42 32.98 -3.24
C LYS A 696 -6.75 33.30 -2.56
N ARG A 697 -7.87 32.71 -3.01
CA ARG A 697 -9.16 32.81 -2.33
C ARG A 697 -9.10 32.25 -0.91
N ARG A 698 -8.51 31.06 -0.75
CA ARG A 698 -8.33 30.41 0.57
C ARG A 698 -7.42 31.26 1.47
N LEU A 699 -6.33 31.81 0.94
CA LEU A 699 -5.41 32.69 1.67
C LEU A 699 -6.11 33.96 2.17
N TYR A 700 -6.92 34.58 1.31
CA TYR A 700 -7.71 35.76 1.65
C TYR A 700 -8.63 35.51 2.86
N GLU A 701 -9.38 34.40 2.86
CA GLU A 701 -10.28 34.06 3.97
C GLU A 701 -9.52 33.82 5.28
N LEU A 702 -8.37 33.15 5.21
CA LEU A 702 -7.52 32.91 6.40
C LEU A 702 -6.91 34.20 6.95
N GLN A 703 -6.47 35.10 6.08
CA GLN A 703 -5.96 36.43 6.48
C GLN A 703 -7.06 37.29 7.11
N LYS A 704 -8.28 37.21 6.58
CA LYS A 704 -9.46 37.88 7.15
C LYS A 704 -9.84 37.31 8.52
N GLN A 705 -9.85 35.98 8.66
CA GLN A 705 -10.14 35.30 9.93
C GLN A 705 -9.08 35.60 11.02
N SER A 706 -7.80 35.72 10.63
CA SER A 706 -6.71 36.10 11.54
C SER A 706 -6.61 37.61 11.82
N GLY A 707 -7.49 38.42 11.22
CA GLY A 707 -7.50 39.89 11.42
C GLY A 707 -6.36 40.63 10.69
N LYS A 708 -5.64 39.97 9.78
CA LYS A 708 -4.58 40.57 8.95
C LYS A 708 -5.17 41.30 7.74
N ILE A 709 -5.96 42.32 8.03
CA ILE A 709 -6.76 43.06 7.03
C ILE A 709 -5.89 43.67 5.92
N ALA A 710 -4.69 44.17 6.24
CA ALA A 710 -3.78 44.73 5.25
C ALA A 710 -3.28 43.67 4.25
N GLU A 711 -2.90 42.49 4.73
CA GLU A 711 -2.47 41.37 3.88
C GLU A 711 -3.64 40.82 3.05
N ALA A 712 -4.82 40.66 3.65
CA ALA A 712 -6.04 40.28 2.95
C ALA A 712 -6.37 41.26 1.81
N THR A 713 -6.17 42.56 2.04
CA THR A 713 -6.37 43.60 1.00
C THR A 713 -5.40 43.43 -0.17
N ILE A 714 -4.13 43.12 0.11
CA ILE A 714 -3.12 42.87 -0.94
C ILE A 714 -3.49 41.62 -1.76
N THR A 715 -3.76 40.50 -1.08
CA THR A 715 -4.13 39.24 -1.72
C THR A 715 -5.37 39.40 -2.61
N LEU A 716 -6.37 40.17 -2.15
CA LEU A 716 -7.57 40.44 -2.92
C LEU A 716 -7.30 41.30 -4.16
N ASN A 717 -6.46 42.35 -4.02
CA ASN A 717 -6.07 43.19 -5.16
C ASN A 717 -5.30 42.39 -6.22
N GLU A 718 -4.41 41.51 -5.80
CA GLU A 718 -3.71 40.60 -6.72
C GLU A 718 -4.68 39.65 -7.44
N LEU A 719 -5.69 39.15 -6.74
CA LEU A 719 -6.72 38.28 -7.31
C LEU A 719 -7.58 39.04 -8.34
N THR A 720 -7.90 40.32 -8.09
CA THR A 720 -8.59 41.17 -9.07
C THR A 720 -7.76 41.56 -10.28
N ALA A 721 -6.43 41.51 -10.18
CA ALA A 721 -5.52 41.86 -11.27
C ALA A 721 -5.24 40.70 -12.23
N LEU A 722 -5.57 39.46 -11.83
CA LEU A 722 -5.50 38.30 -12.71
C LEU A 722 -6.63 38.38 -13.75
N PRO A 723 -6.39 38.06 -15.04
CA PRO A 723 -7.43 38.06 -16.06
C PRO A 723 -8.51 37.05 -15.65
N PRO A 724 -9.76 37.48 -15.40
CA PRO A 724 -10.79 36.55 -14.95
C PRO A 724 -11.30 35.73 -16.15
N PRO A 725 -11.30 34.40 -16.09
CA PRO A 725 -12.09 33.60 -17.03
C PRO A 725 -13.60 33.72 -16.72
N ASP A 726 -13.97 34.14 -15.50
CA ASP A 726 -15.34 34.10 -14.99
C ASP A 726 -15.82 35.45 -14.40
N LYS A 727 -16.99 35.92 -14.83
CA LYS A 727 -17.64 37.14 -14.32
C LYS A 727 -18.01 37.02 -12.84
N GLU A 728 -18.23 35.80 -12.34
CA GLU A 728 -18.61 35.54 -10.96
C GLU A 728 -17.46 35.87 -9.98
N LEU A 729 -16.23 35.49 -10.33
CA LEU A 729 -15.03 35.77 -9.52
C LEU A 729 -14.74 37.27 -9.41
N HIS A 730 -14.96 38.02 -10.49
CA HIS A 730 -14.79 39.47 -10.50
C HIS A 730 -15.80 40.17 -9.59
N LEU A 731 -17.07 39.75 -9.65
CA LEU A 731 -18.12 40.27 -8.78
C LEU A 731 -17.88 39.95 -7.30
N TRP A 732 -17.43 38.73 -7.00
CA TRP A 732 -17.01 38.34 -5.66
C TRP A 732 -15.95 39.28 -5.09
N ALA A 733 -14.90 39.52 -5.87
CA ALA A 733 -13.75 40.28 -5.40
C ALA A 733 -14.08 41.77 -5.17
N LEU A 734 -14.91 42.38 -6.03
CA LEU A 734 -15.39 43.77 -5.81
C LEU A 734 -16.21 43.91 -4.52
N LEU A 735 -17.01 42.88 -4.18
CA LEU A 735 -17.81 42.95 -2.96
C LEU A 735 -16.94 42.78 -1.70
N GLU A 736 -15.96 41.87 -1.74
CA GLU A 736 -15.00 41.73 -0.65
C GLU A 736 -14.14 42.99 -0.48
N GLN A 737 -13.81 43.71 -1.56
CA GLN A 737 -13.19 45.03 -1.48
C GLN A 737 -14.08 46.03 -0.75
N SER A 738 -15.40 46.05 -1.04
CA SER A 738 -16.35 46.88 -0.28
C SER A 738 -16.36 46.52 1.20
N ASN A 739 -16.39 45.23 1.54
CA ASN A 739 -16.42 44.74 2.92
C ASN A 739 -15.15 45.09 3.70
N LEU A 740 -13.96 44.90 3.11
CA LEU A 740 -12.69 45.27 3.72
C LEU A 740 -12.59 46.77 3.97
N GLU A 741 -13.00 47.60 3.02
CA GLU A 741 -13.00 49.06 3.19
C GLU A 741 -13.96 49.49 4.30
N ARG A 742 -15.09 48.78 4.51
CA ARG A 742 -15.98 49.00 5.67
C ARG A 742 -15.33 48.61 6.99
N ILE A 743 -14.62 47.48 7.04
CA ILE A 743 -13.86 47.05 8.22
C ILE A 743 -12.78 48.09 8.56
N ASN A 744 -12.13 48.67 7.55
CA ASN A 744 -11.17 49.77 7.68
C ASN A 744 -11.82 51.15 7.90
N ASN A 745 -13.14 51.22 8.09
CA ASN A 745 -13.91 52.44 8.31
C ASN A 745 -13.82 53.47 7.16
N ASN A 746 -13.51 53.04 5.94
CA ASN A 746 -13.44 53.85 4.72
C ASN A 746 -14.74 53.73 3.90
N LEU A 747 -15.82 54.27 4.48
CA LEU A 747 -17.17 54.20 3.91
C LEU A 747 -17.30 54.76 2.48
N PRO A 748 -16.66 55.88 2.10
CA PRO A 748 -16.78 56.40 0.73
C PRO A 748 -16.23 55.43 -0.32
N LYS A 749 -15.07 54.82 -0.04
CA LYS A 749 -14.46 53.84 -0.94
C LYS A 749 -15.24 52.53 -0.97
N ALA A 750 -15.77 52.10 0.17
CA ALA A 750 -16.69 50.97 0.23
C ALA A 750 -17.97 51.17 -0.60
N ASN A 751 -18.56 52.37 -0.53
CA ASN A 751 -19.75 52.75 -1.28
C ASN A 751 -19.46 52.83 -2.79
N LYS A 752 -18.27 53.30 -3.18
CA LYS A 752 -17.82 53.30 -4.58
C LYS A 752 -17.83 51.88 -5.18
N TRP A 753 -17.29 50.88 -4.47
CA TRP A 753 -17.30 49.50 -4.95
C TRP A 753 -18.72 48.95 -5.14
N LEU A 754 -19.67 49.27 -4.24
CA LEU A 754 -21.07 48.89 -4.42
C LEU A 754 -21.72 49.55 -5.64
N GLN A 755 -21.37 50.80 -5.94
CA GLN A 755 -21.84 51.49 -7.14
C GLN A 755 -21.29 50.84 -8.42
N GLU A 756 -20.03 50.42 -8.41
CA GLU A 756 -19.42 49.70 -9.53
C GLU A 756 -20.11 48.35 -9.77
N ILE A 757 -20.41 47.60 -8.70
CA ILE A 757 -21.18 46.34 -8.79
C ILE A 757 -22.56 46.57 -9.40
N LEU A 758 -23.27 47.61 -8.95
CA LEU A 758 -24.59 47.98 -9.47
C LEU A 758 -24.57 48.33 -10.97
N ALA A 759 -23.46 48.86 -11.48
CA ALA A 759 -23.30 49.24 -12.89
C ALA A 759 -23.08 48.04 -13.83
N ILE A 760 -22.72 46.86 -13.30
CA ILE A 760 -22.48 45.65 -14.11
C ILE A 760 -23.81 45.04 -14.57
N ASN A 761 -23.94 44.66 -15.84
CA ASN A 761 -25.09 43.91 -16.36
C ASN A 761 -25.00 42.43 -16.01
N TRP A 762 -26.03 41.89 -15.36
CA TRP A 762 -26.09 40.49 -14.91
C TRP A 762 -27.09 39.68 -15.75
N ALA A 763 -26.81 38.40 -15.99
CA ALA A 763 -27.78 37.43 -16.50
C ALA A 763 -28.44 36.66 -15.34
N PRO A 764 -29.67 36.13 -15.50
CA PRO A 764 -30.31 35.26 -14.50
C PRO A 764 -29.38 34.09 -14.12
N GLY A 765 -29.16 33.84 -12.82
CA GLY A 765 -28.29 32.78 -12.32
C GLY A 765 -26.78 33.10 -12.27
N GLN A 766 -26.34 34.30 -12.67
CA GLN A 766 -24.93 34.79 -12.50
C GLN A 766 -24.74 35.66 -11.25
N THR A 767 -25.65 35.54 -10.30
CA THR A 767 -25.78 36.37 -9.11
C THR A 767 -24.96 35.77 -7.97
N PRO A 768 -24.00 36.50 -7.37
CA PRO A 768 -23.09 35.95 -6.36
C PRO A 768 -23.85 35.46 -5.12
N LEU A 769 -23.99 34.14 -5.00
CA LEU A 769 -24.91 33.42 -4.11
C LEU A 769 -24.70 33.71 -2.61
N ASN A 770 -23.47 34.01 -2.19
CA ASN A 770 -23.11 34.08 -0.76
C ASN A 770 -22.82 35.48 -0.22
N PHE A 771 -22.75 36.50 -1.08
CA PHE A 771 -21.98 37.69 -0.74
C PHE A 771 -22.85 38.93 -0.49
N ALA A 772 -24.01 39.06 -1.15
CA ALA A 772 -24.94 40.17 -0.86
C ALA A 772 -25.37 40.21 0.62
N MET A 773 -25.42 39.07 1.32
CA MET A 773 -25.74 38.96 2.76
C MET A 773 -24.76 39.70 3.69
N THR A 774 -23.56 40.04 3.21
CA THR A 774 -22.47 40.58 4.04
C THR A 774 -22.36 42.09 4.03
N THR A 775 -23.20 42.80 3.27
CA THR A 775 -23.20 44.27 3.29
C THR A 775 -23.74 44.78 4.63
N ARG A 776 -22.86 44.78 5.63
CA ARG A 776 -23.02 45.39 6.96
C ARG A 776 -22.95 46.92 6.87
N ALA A 777 -23.58 47.49 5.84
CA ALA A 777 -23.70 48.92 5.72
C ALA A 777 -24.58 49.42 6.86
N GLN A 778 -23.97 50.15 7.79
CA GLN A 778 -24.67 50.86 8.86
C GLN A 778 -24.87 52.34 8.51
N ASP A 779 -24.17 52.82 7.47
CA ASP A 779 -24.32 54.19 6.97
C ASP A 779 -25.52 54.31 6.01
N PRO A 780 -26.25 55.44 6.04
CA PRO A 780 -27.47 55.62 5.23
C PRO A 780 -27.27 55.43 3.72
N GLU A 781 -26.13 55.86 3.18
CA GLU A 781 -25.83 55.74 1.75
C GLU A 781 -25.56 54.28 1.35
N GLY A 782 -24.73 53.57 2.12
CA GLY A 782 -24.46 52.15 1.93
C GLY A 782 -25.71 51.28 2.06
N ILE A 783 -26.61 51.61 3.00
CA ILE A 783 -27.91 50.93 3.14
C ILE A 783 -28.74 51.09 1.86
N ASN A 784 -28.81 52.30 1.31
CA ASN A 784 -29.55 52.58 0.08
C ASN A 784 -28.95 51.83 -1.13
N LEU A 785 -27.61 51.81 -1.26
CA LEU A 785 -26.93 51.06 -2.32
C LEU A 785 -27.15 49.55 -2.19
N ALA A 786 -27.08 49.00 -0.97
CA ALA A 786 -27.38 47.60 -0.71
C ALA A 786 -28.84 47.24 -1.04
N ASN A 787 -29.81 48.10 -0.68
CA ASN A 787 -31.22 47.89 -1.04
C ASN A 787 -31.42 47.85 -2.55
N LYS A 788 -30.80 48.76 -3.31
CA LYS A 788 -30.82 48.75 -4.78
C LYS A 788 -30.21 47.47 -5.37
N LEU A 789 -29.16 46.95 -4.73
CA LEU A 789 -28.51 45.70 -5.12
C LEU A 789 -29.46 44.51 -4.92
N TYR A 790 -30.12 44.41 -3.76
CA TYR A 790 -31.12 43.35 -3.52
C TYR A 790 -32.31 43.45 -4.47
N GLU A 791 -32.85 44.64 -4.72
CA GLU A 791 -33.96 44.84 -5.67
C GLU A 791 -33.58 44.39 -7.10
N LYS A 792 -32.34 44.68 -7.52
CA LYS A 792 -31.83 44.21 -8.81
C LYS A 792 -31.69 42.69 -8.85
N ILE A 793 -31.27 42.04 -7.76
CA ILE A 793 -31.21 40.56 -7.64
C ILE A 793 -32.62 39.97 -7.74
N ILE A 794 -33.59 40.54 -7.00
CA ILE A 794 -34.99 40.08 -7.00
C ILE A 794 -35.61 40.15 -8.40
N ALA A 795 -35.26 41.18 -9.19
CA ALA A 795 -35.77 41.36 -10.55
C ALA A 795 -35.18 40.37 -11.58
N LEU A 796 -33.99 39.82 -11.32
CA LEU A 796 -33.27 38.94 -12.23
C LEU A 796 -33.45 37.45 -11.90
N GLU A 797 -33.76 37.14 -10.65
CA GLU A 797 -33.89 35.77 -10.18
C GLU A 797 -35.34 35.25 -10.26
N PRO A 798 -35.56 33.99 -10.70
CA PRO A 798 -36.89 33.37 -10.67
C PRO A 798 -37.50 33.40 -9.27
N GLU A 799 -38.83 33.54 -9.15
CA GLU A 799 -39.53 33.56 -7.86
C GLU A 799 -39.22 32.33 -6.99
N LYS A 800 -39.02 31.17 -7.62
CA LYS A 800 -38.67 29.90 -6.96
C LYS A 800 -37.16 29.66 -6.78
N SER A 801 -36.32 30.66 -6.93
CA SER A 801 -34.89 30.52 -6.62
C SER A 801 -34.64 30.70 -5.12
N TYR A 802 -33.75 29.89 -4.55
CA TYR A 802 -33.26 30.07 -3.18
C TYR A 802 -32.68 31.48 -2.98
N LEU A 803 -31.99 31.98 -4.01
CA LEU A 803 -31.33 33.27 -4.01
C LEU A 803 -32.32 34.44 -4.00
N GLY A 804 -33.32 34.41 -4.87
CA GLY A 804 -34.40 35.40 -4.86
C GLY A 804 -35.17 35.37 -3.53
N GLY A 805 -35.35 34.19 -2.93
CA GLY A 805 -35.95 34.04 -1.61
C GLY A 805 -35.13 34.74 -0.51
N THR A 806 -33.81 34.51 -0.50
CA THR A 806 -32.88 35.10 0.48
C THR A 806 -32.78 36.62 0.34
N ALA A 807 -32.70 37.15 -0.88
CA ALA A 807 -32.66 38.59 -1.12
C ALA A 807 -33.95 39.31 -0.65
N ARG A 808 -35.12 38.70 -0.88
CA ARG A 808 -36.41 39.19 -0.36
C ARG A 808 -36.42 39.21 1.17
N LEU A 809 -35.85 38.19 1.82
CA LEU A 809 -35.75 38.10 3.27
C LEU A 809 -34.89 39.20 3.89
N VAL A 810 -33.68 39.45 3.38
CA VAL A 810 -32.79 40.48 3.95
C VAL A 810 -33.40 41.89 3.81
N LEU A 811 -34.06 42.18 2.69
CA LEU A 811 -34.77 43.44 2.50
C LEU A 811 -35.99 43.55 3.44
N ALA A 812 -36.70 42.44 3.63
CA ALA A 812 -37.83 42.34 4.55
C ALA A 812 -37.41 42.50 6.03
N GLU A 813 -36.27 41.96 6.45
CA GLU A 813 -35.73 42.14 7.81
C GLU A 813 -35.56 43.62 8.14
N ARG A 814 -34.97 44.40 7.23
CA ARG A 814 -34.78 45.85 7.43
C ARG A 814 -36.12 46.59 7.57
N LEU A 815 -37.10 46.27 6.72
CA LEU A 815 -38.43 46.87 6.80
C LEU A 815 -39.17 46.45 8.08
N ALA A 816 -38.98 45.22 8.54
CA ALA A 816 -39.54 44.72 9.79
C ALA A 816 -38.90 45.41 11.00
N ASP A 817 -37.57 45.57 11.02
CA ASP A 817 -36.85 46.27 12.08
C ASP A 817 -37.27 47.75 12.17
N GLU A 818 -37.45 48.43 11.04
CA GLU A 818 -38.01 49.79 11.01
C GLU A 818 -39.42 49.85 11.60
N ALA A 819 -40.29 48.90 11.25
CA ALA A 819 -41.66 48.82 11.77
C ALA A 819 -41.67 48.50 13.28
N ILE A 820 -40.79 47.62 13.75
CA ILE A 820 -40.61 47.29 15.17
C ILE A 820 -40.12 48.51 15.95
N ALA A 821 -39.09 49.20 15.44
CA ALA A 821 -38.55 50.40 16.08
C ALA A 821 -39.59 51.52 16.20
N ARG A 822 -40.46 51.66 15.19
CA ARG A 822 -41.56 52.64 15.19
C ARG A 822 -42.84 52.14 15.87
N LYS A 823 -42.90 50.86 16.26
CA LYS A 823 -44.09 50.15 16.76
C LYS A 823 -45.31 50.32 15.85
N THR A 824 -45.11 50.19 14.54
CA THR A 824 -46.17 50.29 13.53
C THR A 824 -46.54 48.91 12.97
N ALA A 825 -47.63 48.83 12.21
CA ALA A 825 -47.93 47.66 11.39
C ALA A 825 -46.86 47.48 10.29
N PRO A 826 -46.65 46.25 9.79
CA PRO A 826 -45.78 46.00 8.64
C PRO A 826 -46.27 46.77 7.41
N SER A 827 -45.35 47.20 6.56
CA SER A 827 -45.69 47.87 5.29
C SER A 827 -46.26 46.87 4.27
N SER A 828 -47.05 47.35 3.31
CA SER A 828 -47.56 46.52 2.21
C SER A 828 -46.42 45.86 1.41
N ARG A 829 -45.28 46.56 1.28
CA ARG A 829 -44.08 46.05 0.64
C ARG A 829 -43.44 44.89 1.42
N LEU A 830 -43.43 44.95 2.75
CA LEU A 830 -42.94 43.85 3.60
C LEU A 830 -43.80 42.59 3.41
N GLU A 831 -45.13 42.75 3.40
CA GLU A 831 -46.06 41.64 3.18
C GLU A 831 -45.91 41.03 1.78
N GLU A 832 -45.74 41.86 0.75
CA GLU A 832 -45.49 41.43 -0.63
C GLU A 832 -44.21 40.57 -0.75
N LEU A 833 -43.08 41.06 -0.23
CA LEU A 833 -41.78 40.38 -0.29
C LEU A 833 -41.83 39.02 0.39
N LEU A 834 -42.39 38.95 1.60
CA LEU A 834 -42.43 37.72 2.39
C LEU A 834 -43.49 36.73 1.89
N SER A 835 -44.60 37.21 1.33
CA SER A 835 -45.59 36.34 0.67
C SER A 835 -44.97 35.63 -0.54
N GLY A 836 -44.10 36.31 -1.30
CA GLY A 836 -43.33 35.69 -2.38
C GLY A 836 -42.42 34.56 -1.90
N VAL A 837 -41.75 34.73 -0.74
CA VAL A 837 -40.90 33.68 -0.14
C VAL A 837 -41.73 32.46 0.30
N ILE A 838 -42.90 32.70 0.91
CA ILE A 838 -43.80 31.63 1.38
C ILE A 838 -44.39 30.84 0.20
N GLN A 839 -44.79 31.50 -0.89
CA GLN A 839 -45.38 30.84 -2.07
C GLN A 839 -44.35 30.06 -2.90
N ALA A 840 -43.09 30.51 -2.90
CA ALA A 840 -42.01 29.91 -3.66
C ALA A 840 -41.58 28.52 -3.15
N ASN A 841 -41.82 28.21 -1.86
CA ASN A 841 -41.55 26.90 -1.22
C ASN A 841 -40.13 26.35 -1.50
N THR A 842 -39.09 27.19 -1.36
CA THR A 842 -37.70 26.86 -1.76
C THR A 842 -36.84 26.26 -0.65
N ASP A 843 -36.95 26.78 0.58
CA ASP A 843 -36.23 26.26 1.76
C ASP A 843 -37.09 26.52 3.01
N ILE A 844 -37.23 25.49 3.85
CA ILE A 844 -38.04 25.55 5.06
C ILE A 844 -37.56 26.59 6.07
N ASN A 845 -36.25 26.80 6.20
CA ASN A 845 -35.67 27.78 7.11
C ASN A 845 -36.03 29.21 6.66
N LEU A 846 -36.03 29.47 5.35
CA LEU A 846 -36.44 30.76 4.79
C LEU A 846 -37.95 31.00 5.00
N VAL A 847 -38.78 29.98 4.81
CA VAL A 847 -40.23 30.07 5.06
C VAL A 847 -40.50 30.34 6.55
N ILE A 848 -39.78 29.67 7.45
CA ILE A 848 -39.86 29.91 8.90
C ILE A 848 -39.53 31.37 9.23
N GLN A 849 -38.41 31.89 8.70
CA GLN A 849 -38.00 33.28 8.93
C GLN A 849 -39.01 34.27 8.36
N ALA A 850 -39.61 33.99 7.19
CA ALA A 850 -40.60 34.85 6.59
C ALA A 850 -41.88 35.00 7.43
N TYR A 851 -42.43 33.89 7.94
CA TYR A 851 -43.58 33.95 8.85
C TYR A 851 -43.26 34.70 10.15
N ASP A 852 -42.06 34.50 10.69
CA ASP A 852 -41.63 35.17 11.92
C ASP A 852 -41.49 36.69 11.73
N LEU A 853 -40.91 37.14 10.61
CA LEU A 853 -40.78 38.56 10.27
C LEU A 853 -42.13 39.25 9.99
N LEU A 854 -43.15 38.52 9.54
CA LEU A 854 -44.52 39.03 9.42
C LEU A 854 -45.18 39.20 10.79
N ALA A 855 -44.90 38.30 11.74
CA ALA A 855 -45.53 38.30 13.05
C ALA A 855 -44.89 39.28 14.04
N ARG A 856 -43.56 39.44 14.01
CA ARG A 856 -42.80 40.26 14.98
C ARG A 856 -43.22 41.73 15.08
N PRO A 857 -43.49 42.48 13.98
CA PRO A 857 -43.95 43.87 14.06
C PRO A 857 -45.30 44.00 14.79
N TYR A 858 -46.24 43.07 14.55
CA TYR A 858 -47.53 43.01 15.26
C TYR A 858 -47.34 42.66 16.74
N LEU A 859 -46.41 41.77 17.07
CA LEU A 859 -46.06 41.48 18.46
C LEU A 859 -45.49 42.71 19.18
N ALA A 860 -44.64 43.50 18.49
CA ALA A 860 -44.00 44.70 19.04
C ALA A 860 -44.96 45.88 19.22
N ASN A 861 -45.98 46.02 18.35
CA ASN A 861 -46.98 47.07 18.44
C ASN A 861 -48.19 46.71 19.33
N GLY A 862 -48.27 45.45 19.80
CA GLY A 862 -49.30 44.98 20.73
C GLY A 862 -50.54 44.38 20.07
N ASP A 863 -50.60 44.27 18.73
CA ASP A 863 -51.66 43.53 18.02
C ASP A 863 -51.39 42.02 18.03
N TYR A 864 -51.56 41.44 19.21
CA TYR A 864 -51.36 40.01 19.43
C TYR A 864 -52.28 39.13 18.59
N SER A 865 -53.44 39.66 18.17
CA SER A 865 -54.42 38.90 17.38
C SER A 865 -53.87 38.57 15.99
N ARG A 866 -53.28 39.55 15.32
CA ARG A 866 -52.67 39.37 14.00
C ARG A 866 -51.35 38.62 14.08
N ALA A 867 -50.55 38.84 15.13
CA ALA A 867 -49.34 38.05 15.35
C ALA A 867 -49.67 36.55 15.48
N LEU A 868 -50.72 36.21 16.23
CA LEU A 868 -51.17 34.83 16.39
C LEU A 868 -51.70 34.23 15.09
N GLN A 869 -52.45 34.99 14.29
CA GLN A 869 -52.94 34.53 12.98
C GLN A 869 -51.80 34.12 12.04
N TRP A 870 -50.68 34.84 12.04
CA TRP A 870 -49.53 34.48 11.21
C TRP A 870 -48.86 33.19 11.66
N TYR A 871 -48.64 33.00 12.97
CA TYR A 871 -48.10 31.73 13.47
C TYR A 871 -49.08 30.55 13.31
N GLN A 872 -50.39 30.79 13.36
CA GLN A 872 -51.39 29.75 13.04
C GLN A 872 -51.38 29.38 11.56
N LYS A 873 -51.23 30.35 10.66
CA LYS A 873 -51.03 30.09 9.22
C LYS A 873 -49.76 29.29 8.96
N MET A 874 -48.69 29.57 9.70
CA MET A 874 -47.44 28.81 9.65
C MET A 874 -47.64 27.35 10.08
N GLU A 875 -48.39 27.11 11.16
CA GLU A 875 -48.71 25.75 11.64
C GLU A 875 -49.62 24.98 10.66
N GLN A 876 -50.55 25.67 10.00
CA GLN A 876 -51.45 25.07 9.00
C GLN A 876 -50.75 24.71 7.68
N ASN A 877 -49.54 25.22 7.44
CA ASN A 877 -48.74 24.90 6.27
C ASN A 877 -48.09 23.52 6.46
N ARG A 878 -48.83 22.45 6.09
CA ARG A 878 -48.54 21.01 6.40
C ARG A 878 -47.35 20.39 5.66
N SER A 879 -46.37 21.17 5.23
CA SER A 879 -45.24 20.66 4.44
C SER A 879 -44.15 20.01 5.29
N ASN A 880 -44.09 20.24 6.62
CA ASN A 880 -43.02 19.71 7.48
C ASN A 880 -43.32 19.84 8.99
N ASP A 881 -42.90 18.86 9.80
CA ASP A 881 -43.08 18.86 11.26
C ASP A 881 -42.30 19.98 11.98
N ARG A 882 -41.16 20.42 11.43
CA ARG A 882 -40.34 21.51 12.00
C ARG A 882 -41.04 22.87 11.94
N LEU A 883 -41.84 23.13 10.90
CA LEU A 883 -42.66 24.33 10.76
C LEU A 883 -43.69 24.43 11.90
N ALA A 884 -44.34 23.31 12.24
CA ALA A 884 -45.32 23.25 13.33
C ALA A 884 -44.66 23.52 14.70
N ILE A 885 -43.46 22.99 14.94
CA ILE A 885 -42.70 23.22 16.19
C ILE A 885 -42.37 24.71 16.35
N VAL A 886 -41.81 25.35 15.32
CA VAL A 886 -41.45 26.78 15.39
C VAL A 886 -42.68 27.69 15.43
N ALA A 887 -43.77 27.31 14.76
CA ALA A 887 -45.04 28.02 14.86
C ALA A 887 -45.57 28.02 16.31
N LYS A 888 -45.56 26.87 17.00
CA LYS A 888 -45.97 26.75 18.41
C LYS A 888 -45.10 27.58 19.35
N LEU A 889 -43.79 27.66 19.08
CA LEU A 889 -42.87 28.56 19.79
C LEU A 889 -43.29 30.04 19.64
N GLY A 890 -43.58 30.46 18.41
CA GLY A 890 -44.10 31.80 18.12
C GLY A 890 -45.40 32.09 18.86
N GLN A 891 -46.39 31.18 18.78
CA GLN A 891 -47.67 31.31 19.49
C GLN A 891 -47.49 31.40 21.01
N ALA A 892 -46.63 30.57 21.60
CA ALA A 892 -46.32 30.62 23.02
C ALA A 892 -45.70 31.98 23.43
N THR A 893 -44.87 32.57 22.58
CA THR A 893 -44.30 33.91 22.79
C THR A 893 -45.39 34.98 22.81
N VAL A 894 -46.38 34.89 21.92
CA VAL A 894 -47.55 35.79 21.91
C VAL A 894 -48.39 35.64 23.18
N TYR A 895 -48.72 34.41 23.59
CA TYR A 895 -49.48 34.16 24.82
C TYR A 895 -48.74 34.61 26.08
N ALA A 896 -47.41 34.46 26.12
CA ALA A 896 -46.58 34.97 27.19
C ALA A 896 -46.52 36.50 27.22
N ALA A 897 -46.60 37.17 26.07
CA ALA A 897 -46.74 38.63 26.01
C ALA A 897 -48.11 39.08 26.54
N GLN A 898 -49.17 38.30 26.31
CA GLN A 898 -50.52 38.49 26.86
C GLN A 898 -50.68 38.07 28.34
N GLN A 899 -49.60 37.66 29.02
CA GLN A 899 -49.62 37.14 30.40
C GLN A 899 -50.42 35.83 30.58
N GLN A 900 -50.70 35.09 29.51
CA GLN A 900 -51.35 33.77 29.56
C GLN A 900 -50.30 32.65 29.71
N THR A 901 -49.63 32.62 30.86
CA THR A 901 -48.45 31.75 31.10
C THR A 901 -48.76 30.26 30.93
N ASP A 902 -49.87 29.77 31.47
CA ASP A 902 -50.14 28.32 31.45
C ASP A 902 -50.44 27.80 30.02
N LYS A 903 -51.14 28.60 29.20
CA LYS A 903 -51.33 28.27 27.78
C LYS A 903 -50.03 28.29 26.98
N ALA A 904 -49.13 29.24 27.29
CA ALA A 904 -47.82 29.29 26.65
C ALA A 904 -46.97 28.06 26.99
N LEU A 905 -46.99 27.63 28.26
CA LEU A 905 -46.25 26.43 28.70
C LEU A 905 -46.82 25.14 28.11
N ASP A 906 -48.15 25.01 28.03
CA ASP A 906 -48.81 23.84 27.42
C ASP A 906 -48.43 23.69 25.94
N LEU A 907 -48.47 24.77 25.18
CA LEU A 907 -48.01 24.79 23.79
C LEU A 907 -46.55 24.37 23.64
N LEU A 908 -45.66 24.87 24.50
CA LEU A 908 -44.24 24.49 24.47
C LEU A 908 -44.01 23.03 24.85
N ALA A 909 -44.79 22.48 25.78
CA ALA A 909 -44.75 21.06 26.13
C ALA A 909 -45.17 20.17 24.94
N THR A 910 -46.22 20.56 24.21
CA THR A 910 -46.62 19.83 23.00
C THR A 910 -45.57 19.92 21.89
N ALA A 911 -44.90 21.07 21.73
CA ALA A 911 -43.82 21.23 20.76
C ALA A 911 -42.58 20.39 21.13
N GLN A 912 -42.27 20.30 22.44
CA GLN A 912 -41.18 19.50 22.98
C GLN A 912 -41.41 17.99 22.77
N ALA A 913 -42.65 17.52 22.92
CA ALA A 913 -43.00 16.11 22.72
C ALA A 913 -42.82 15.63 21.27
N THR A 914 -42.90 16.54 20.31
CA THR A 914 -42.74 16.26 18.87
C THR A 914 -41.34 16.56 18.34
N CYS A 915 -40.42 17.04 19.19
CA CYS A 915 -39.09 17.46 18.78
C CYS A 915 -38.11 16.29 18.70
N ILE A 916 -37.42 16.15 17.56
CA ILE A 916 -36.42 15.09 17.32
C ILE A 916 -34.99 15.64 17.37
N ASP A 917 -34.80 16.93 17.03
CA ASP A 917 -33.50 17.61 17.02
C ASP A 917 -33.17 18.22 18.40
N ALA A 918 -31.92 18.05 18.85
CA ALA A 918 -31.40 18.59 20.09
C ALA A 918 -31.33 20.13 20.09
N MET A 919 -31.12 20.77 18.93
CA MET A 919 -31.06 22.23 18.81
C MET A 919 -32.44 22.88 19.01
N ASP A 920 -33.48 22.29 18.41
CA ASP A 920 -34.86 22.74 18.59
C ASP A 920 -35.37 22.46 20.03
N CYS A 921 -34.96 21.33 20.64
CA CYS A 921 -35.20 21.08 22.08
C CYS A 921 -34.59 22.17 22.98
N CYS A 922 -33.36 22.61 22.68
CA CYS A 922 -32.70 23.68 23.43
C CYS A 922 -33.41 25.03 23.26
N ARG A 923 -33.86 25.36 22.04
CA ARG A 923 -34.64 26.58 21.78
C ARG A 923 -35.96 26.58 22.56
N ILE A 924 -36.69 25.46 22.54
CA ILE A 924 -37.95 25.29 23.29
C ILE A 924 -37.70 25.45 24.79
N GLY A 925 -36.70 24.76 25.33
CA GLY A 925 -36.35 24.84 26.74
C GLY A 925 -35.89 26.25 27.17
N THR A 926 -35.17 26.97 26.31
CA THR A 926 -34.73 28.35 26.58
C THR A 926 -35.91 29.32 26.66
N GLU A 927 -36.89 29.18 25.75
CA GLU A 927 -38.09 30.03 25.78
C GLU A 927 -39.03 29.65 26.94
N GLN A 928 -39.17 28.35 27.26
CA GLN A 928 -39.84 27.89 28.48
C GLN A 928 -39.17 28.53 29.72
N LEU A 929 -37.85 28.49 29.82
CA LEU A 929 -37.11 29.10 30.94
C LEU A 929 -37.35 30.62 31.02
N ARG A 930 -37.38 31.32 29.88
CA ARG A 930 -37.65 32.76 29.82
C ARG A 930 -39.05 33.09 30.35
N ILE A 931 -40.06 32.33 29.94
CA ILE A 931 -41.45 32.50 30.36
C ILE A 931 -41.60 32.19 31.86
N LEU A 932 -40.99 31.10 32.33
CA LEU A 932 -40.97 30.72 33.75
C LEU A 932 -40.30 31.78 34.63
N LYS A 933 -39.17 32.36 34.17
CA LYS A 933 -38.50 33.49 34.84
C LYS A 933 -39.40 34.71 34.93
N LYS A 934 -40.09 35.06 33.85
CA LYS A 934 -41.03 36.20 33.83
C LYS A 934 -42.24 35.98 34.75
N ALA A 935 -42.72 34.74 34.86
CA ALA A 935 -43.81 34.34 35.74
C ALA A 935 -43.39 34.05 37.20
N ARG A 936 -42.09 34.16 37.52
CA ARG A 936 -41.51 33.90 38.86
C ARG A 936 -41.80 32.51 39.43
N LYS A 937 -41.93 31.47 38.59
CA LYS A 937 -42.15 30.08 39.02
C LYS A 937 -40.82 29.38 39.38
N THR A 938 -40.29 29.64 40.58
CA THR A 938 -38.92 29.24 41.01
C THR A 938 -38.60 27.75 40.93
N ASP A 939 -39.53 26.86 41.26
CA ASP A 939 -39.29 25.42 41.25
C ASP A 939 -39.22 24.85 39.83
N GLU A 940 -40.04 25.39 38.92
CA GLU A 940 -40.05 25.01 37.51
C GLU A 940 -38.82 25.55 36.78
N ILE A 941 -38.32 26.74 37.16
CA ILE A 941 -37.04 27.31 36.67
C ILE A 941 -35.88 26.37 37.00
N LYS A 942 -35.84 25.80 38.21
CA LYS A 942 -34.77 24.88 38.62
C LYS A 942 -34.79 23.61 37.77
N LYS A 943 -35.96 22.96 37.66
CA LYS A 943 -36.15 21.76 36.81
C LYS A 943 -35.77 22.02 35.35
N MET A 944 -36.13 23.18 34.82
CA MET A 944 -35.83 23.55 33.44
C MET A 944 -34.33 23.85 33.23
N ASN A 945 -33.66 24.50 34.19
CA ASN A 945 -32.21 24.68 34.15
C ASN A 945 -31.46 23.35 34.18
N ASP A 946 -31.92 22.39 34.99
CA ASP A 946 -31.32 21.05 35.08
C ASP A 946 -31.55 20.27 33.77
N PHE A 947 -32.76 20.36 33.19
CA PHE A 947 -33.07 19.80 31.87
C PHE A 947 -32.18 20.41 30.76
N LEU A 948 -32.07 21.73 30.72
CA LEU A 948 -31.24 22.45 29.75
C LEU A 948 -29.76 22.13 29.92
N ARG A 949 -29.25 21.99 31.15
CA ARG A 949 -27.87 21.54 31.40
C ARG A 949 -27.60 20.17 30.79
N ASN A 950 -28.48 19.21 31.05
CA ASN A 950 -28.33 17.85 30.51
C ASN A 950 -28.45 17.83 28.98
N LYS A 951 -29.39 18.61 28.40
CA LYS A 951 -29.56 18.68 26.95
C LYS A 951 -28.52 19.51 26.20
N TYR A 952 -28.00 20.58 26.79
CA TYR A 952 -26.82 21.28 26.26
C TYR A 952 -25.60 20.36 26.28
N PHE A 953 -25.46 19.50 27.29
CA PHE A 953 -24.40 18.49 27.32
C PHE A 953 -24.56 17.47 26.18
N ASP A 954 -25.78 16.96 25.94
CA ASP A 954 -26.09 16.08 24.80
C ASP A 954 -25.85 16.76 23.43
N CYS A 955 -26.23 18.04 23.30
CA CYS A 955 -26.14 18.81 22.06
C CYS A 955 -24.71 19.31 21.77
N TRP A 956 -23.94 19.61 22.81
CA TRP A 956 -22.51 19.91 22.72
C TRP A 956 -21.69 18.64 22.43
N ALA A 957 -22.03 17.51 23.06
CA ALA A 957 -21.38 16.22 22.81
C ALA A 957 -21.69 15.65 21.40
N SER A 958 -22.83 15.99 20.80
CA SER A 958 -23.16 15.59 19.42
C SER A 958 -22.52 16.50 18.36
N GLN A 959 -22.25 17.77 18.68
CA GLN A 959 -21.61 18.74 17.76
C GLN A 959 -20.09 18.85 17.92
N ASN A 960 -19.52 18.48 19.07
CA ASN A 960 -18.09 18.50 19.35
C ASN A 960 -17.64 17.12 19.85
N GLN A 961 -17.41 16.18 18.92
CA GLN A 961 -16.88 14.85 19.26
C GLN A 961 -15.38 14.85 19.65
N ASP A 962 -14.68 15.99 19.60
CA ASP A 962 -13.20 16.03 19.68
C ASP A 962 -12.60 16.88 20.81
N LEU A 963 -13.36 17.35 21.80
CA LEU A 963 -12.79 18.05 22.95
C LEU A 963 -13.19 17.38 24.27
N VAL A 964 -12.27 16.59 24.81
CA VAL A 964 -12.28 16.21 26.23
C VAL A 964 -12.08 17.48 27.05
N VAL A 965 -13.12 17.93 27.75
CA VAL A 965 -12.96 18.87 28.84
C VAL A 965 -13.41 18.17 30.12
N ASN A 966 -12.43 17.87 30.98
CA ASN A 966 -12.64 17.43 32.37
C ASN A 966 -13.35 18.58 33.13
N PRO A 967 -14.26 18.26 34.06
CA PRO A 967 -15.47 19.04 34.39
C PRO A 967 -15.25 20.42 34.99
#